data_AF-A0A2N3Q214-F1
#
_entry.id   AF-A0A2N3Q214-F1
#
_cell.length_a   1.000
_cell.length_b   1.000
_cell.length_c   1.000
_cell.angle_alpha   90.00
_cell.angle_beta   90.00
_cell.angle_gamma   90.00
#
_symmetry.space_group_name_H-M   'P 1'
#
loop_
_entity.id
_entity.type
_entity.pdbx_description
1 polymer ?
#
loop_
_entity_poly.entity_id
_entity_poly.type
_entity_poly.pdbx_seq_one_letter_code
_entity_poly.pdbx_strand_id
1 'polypeptide(L)'
;MVELRPVPFAVLITRMFQELERNGAIFDYPARRIVQAAPARDLSVSIHGHRASTPFGPAAGPHTQLAQNIVLAWLAGGRVMELKTVQIKDDLEIPRPCIDMQTIGFNVEWSQELSLKQSLEEYVKASMLIEMLKAEGLAPGFGDTVFDMSVGYDLAGIRSPKVRAFLDGMKDASEVVERLRGQIPAAFAHFRDLAFPTKLSDTLTLSTFHGCPPEEIESIGAFLLEEAGLHLVVKLNPTLLGRQDLNAILRDRLGYADLMVPDAAFAKDARWEQVVGIIERLGTLAERLGRGFGVKFSNTLLVRNHRHFFTGEKEMYLSGPPLHVLAISLVQKFRQTFGDRFPISFSAGIDAANFADAVALGLKPVSVCTDLLKVGGYGRAQRYFADLAARMEALGATDIDGFVLKAYGQAEPALASLGLPAEQMRKCRDALADGGDLAAAAGDAFSAWVGAARLKNTEIYAARVLADPRYRAAENSVPPKKIGSHLTLFDCLTCDKCIPLCPNDANFSLPIAPTRLPIEHLRRTDDGWTVETSGEVNLEKPRQIGTFADACNECGNCDVMCPEDGGPYLVKPLFFGSRQSWAEAPARDGFAFETRPEGLHMYGRFDGQTVTVVSGKGRVRYIGADFDLTLDPADPAGTTEGTANTPVDLTRLRLMELLRVAVTESGSVNYLSAGLNVA
;
A
#
# COMPACT_ATOMS: atom_id res chain seq x y z
N MET A 1 18.79 8.00 -10.55
CA MET A 1 17.93 6.83 -10.22
C MET A 1 16.52 7.33 -10.00
N VAL A 2 15.54 6.43 -9.99
CA VAL A 2 14.15 6.78 -9.65
C VAL A 2 14.06 7.03 -8.15
N GLU A 3 13.46 8.15 -7.77
CA GLU A 3 13.26 8.53 -6.37
C GLU A 3 11.77 8.69 -6.10
N LEU A 4 11.29 8.07 -5.02
CA LEU A 4 9.94 8.28 -4.53
C LEU A 4 9.87 9.64 -3.81
N ARG A 5 9.00 10.52 -4.28
CA ARG A 5 8.87 11.90 -3.81
C ARG A 5 7.49 12.14 -3.18
N PRO A 6 7.44 12.51 -1.89
CA PRO A 6 6.20 12.90 -1.23
C PRO A 6 5.43 14.00 -1.98
N VAL A 7 4.14 13.80 -2.14
CA VAL A 7 3.25 14.81 -2.74
C VAL A 7 3.03 15.94 -1.72
N PRO A 8 3.06 17.23 -2.11
CA PRO A 8 2.79 18.31 -1.18
C PRO A 8 1.38 18.23 -0.60
N PHE A 9 1.21 18.59 0.67
CA PHE A 9 -0.06 18.41 1.39
C PHE A 9 -1.22 19.17 0.75
N ALA A 10 -0.98 20.42 0.34
CA ALA A 10 -1.95 21.25 -0.37
C ALA A 10 -2.48 20.60 -1.66
N VAL A 11 -1.60 19.89 -2.40
CA VAL A 11 -1.94 19.18 -3.64
C VAL A 11 -2.81 17.96 -3.33
N LEU A 12 -2.48 17.20 -2.28
CA LEU A 12 -3.27 16.04 -1.85
C LEU A 12 -4.68 16.46 -1.44
N ILE A 13 -4.84 17.51 -0.61
CA ILE A 13 -6.14 18.04 -0.20
C ILE A 13 -6.96 18.48 -1.42
N THR A 14 -6.32 19.27 -2.30
CA THR A 14 -6.98 19.84 -3.48
C THR A 14 -7.45 18.74 -4.43
N ARG A 15 -6.59 17.76 -4.74
CA ARG A 15 -6.98 16.62 -5.59
C ARG A 15 -8.10 15.81 -4.93
N MET A 16 -7.93 15.44 -3.66
CA MET A 16 -8.89 14.59 -2.93
C MET A 16 -10.32 15.14 -2.98
N PHE A 17 -10.50 16.42 -2.64
CA PHE A 17 -11.85 17.01 -2.58
C PHE A 17 -12.41 17.42 -3.94
N GLN A 18 -11.57 17.94 -4.86
CA GLN A 18 -12.04 18.22 -6.22
C GLN A 18 -12.45 16.94 -6.95
N GLU A 19 -11.74 15.83 -6.71
CA GLU A 19 -12.06 14.54 -7.32
C GLU A 19 -13.34 13.96 -6.72
N LEU A 20 -13.54 14.10 -5.40
CA LEU A 20 -14.76 13.66 -4.74
C LEU A 20 -15.98 14.39 -5.30
N GLU A 21 -15.88 15.72 -5.43
CA GLU A 21 -16.95 16.57 -5.95
C GLU A 21 -17.25 16.29 -7.43
N ARG A 22 -16.22 16.22 -8.28
CA ARG A 22 -16.39 16.20 -9.74
C ARG A 22 -16.53 14.79 -10.32
N ASN A 23 -15.79 13.83 -9.75
CA ASN A 23 -15.65 12.49 -10.31
C ASN A 23 -16.30 11.41 -9.43
N GLY A 24 -16.72 11.75 -8.21
CA GLY A 24 -17.24 10.77 -7.25
C GLY A 24 -16.18 9.72 -6.89
N ALA A 25 -14.92 10.13 -6.79
CA ALA A 25 -13.77 9.30 -6.47
C ALA A 25 -12.76 10.06 -5.60
N ILE A 26 -11.90 9.34 -4.89
CA ILE A 26 -10.77 9.91 -4.15
C ILE A 26 -9.53 9.15 -4.58
N PHE A 27 -8.56 9.83 -5.20
CA PHE A 27 -7.32 9.21 -5.68
C PHE A 27 -7.62 8.01 -6.59
N ASP A 28 -8.49 8.25 -7.58
CA ASP A 28 -9.03 7.28 -8.54
C ASP A 28 -9.83 6.11 -7.92
N TYR A 29 -10.06 6.11 -6.60
CA TYR A 29 -10.88 5.14 -5.90
C TYR A 29 -12.35 5.57 -5.86
N PRO A 30 -13.27 4.85 -6.52
CA PRO A 30 -14.67 5.29 -6.60
C PRO A 30 -15.33 5.37 -5.23
N ALA A 31 -16.03 6.47 -4.91
CA ALA A 31 -16.70 6.68 -3.63
C ALA A 31 -17.73 5.57 -3.33
N ARG A 32 -18.40 5.04 -4.36
CA ARG A 32 -19.31 3.88 -4.25
C ARG A 32 -18.65 2.58 -3.78
N ARG A 33 -17.31 2.53 -3.76
CA ARG A 33 -16.53 1.38 -3.28
C ARG A 33 -16.06 1.51 -1.84
N ILE A 34 -16.23 2.69 -1.22
CA ILE A 34 -15.83 2.93 0.17
C ILE A 34 -16.55 1.91 1.06
N VAL A 35 -15.78 1.22 1.89
CA VAL A 35 -16.35 0.23 2.82
C VAL A 35 -17.06 0.97 3.94
N GLN A 36 -18.29 0.54 4.22
CA GLN A 36 -19.15 1.11 5.25
C GLN A 36 -19.41 0.11 6.37
N ALA A 37 -19.74 0.62 7.55
CA ALA A 37 -20.16 -0.21 8.67
C ALA A 37 -21.45 -0.98 8.31
N ALA A 38 -21.45 -2.28 8.61
CA ALA A 38 -22.67 -3.08 8.51
C ALA A 38 -23.60 -2.70 9.68
N PRO A 39 -24.90 -2.40 9.42
CA PRO A 39 -25.85 -2.11 10.49
C PRO A 39 -25.90 -3.25 11.52
N ALA A 40 -25.97 -2.88 12.80
CA ALA A 40 -26.11 -3.79 13.95
C ALA A 40 -24.98 -4.83 14.12
N ARG A 41 -23.78 -4.61 13.56
CA ARG A 41 -22.61 -5.45 13.77
C ARG A 41 -21.40 -4.64 14.21
N ASP A 42 -20.75 -5.06 15.28
CA ASP A 42 -19.49 -4.49 15.74
C ASP A 42 -18.31 -5.31 15.23
N LEU A 43 -17.58 -4.75 14.26
CA LEU A 43 -16.36 -5.37 13.73
C LEU A 43 -15.10 -4.95 14.50
N SER A 44 -15.24 -4.17 15.57
CA SER A 44 -14.08 -3.60 16.22
C SER A 44 -13.24 -4.59 16.98
N VAL A 45 -11.97 -4.26 17.09
CA VAL A 45 -10.99 -5.00 17.88
C VAL A 45 -10.15 -4.04 18.71
N SER A 46 -9.64 -4.54 19.83
CA SER A 46 -8.62 -3.83 20.62
C SER A 46 -7.21 -4.24 20.18
N ILE A 47 -6.37 -3.24 19.90
CA ILE A 47 -4.95 -3.31 19.57
C ILE A 47 -4.18 -2.62 20.69
N HIS A 48 -3.60 -3.40 21.61
CA HIS A 48 -2.89 -2.90 22.80
C HIS A 48 -3.67 -1.84 23.62
N GLY A 49 -4.99 -1.99 23.71
CA GLY A 49 -5.87 -1.04 24.43
C GLY A 49 -6.54 0.00 23.52
N HIS A 50 -6.02 0.22 22.32
CA HIS A 50 -6.64 1.12 21.33
C HIS A 50 -7.73 0.42 20.54
N ARG A 51 -8.85 1.10 20.31
CA ARG A 51 -9.93 0.57 19.49
C ARG A 51 -9.64 0.79 18.00
N ALA A 52 -9.78 -0.25 17.19
CA ALA A 52 -9.83 -0.16 15.74
C ALA A 52 -11.21 -0.62 15.27
N SER A 53 -11.87 0.12 14.39
CA SER A 53 -13.27 -0.18 14.02
C SER A 53 -13.43 -1.45 13.17
N THR A 54 -12.34 -1.98 12.62
CA THR A 54 -12.28 -3.25 11.89
C THR A 54 -11.00 -4.00 12.27
N PRO A 55 -10.93 -5.34 12.09
CA PRO A 55 -9.69 -6.09 12.33
C PRO A 55 -8.70 -5.99 11.15
N PHE A 56 -9.00 -5.20 10.13
CA PHE A 56 -8.30 -5.17 8.84
C PHE A 56 -7.35 -3.98 8.74
N GLY A 57 -6.28 -4.16 7.97
CA GLY A 57 -5.52 -3.05 7.42
C GLY A 57 -4.44 -3.48 6.43
N PRO A 58 -3.73 -2.52 5.83
CA PRO A 58 -2.57 -2.83 5.02
C PRO A 58 -1.42 -3.33 5.90
N ALA A 59 -0.65 -4.31 5.42
CA ALA A 59 0.60 -4.70 6.07
C ALA A 59 1.73 -3.71 5.74
N ALA A 60 2.75 -3.61 6.60
CA ALA A 60 3.96 -2.84 6.30
C ALA A 60 4.52 -3.22 4.93
N GLY A 61 4.50 -2.27 3.99
CA GLY A 61 4.81 -2.56 2.59
C GLY A 61 4.51 -1.37 1.67
N PRO A 62 4.34 -1.61 0.36
CA PRO A 62 4.23 -0.53 -0.62
C PRO A 62 2.99 0.36 -0.41
N HIS A 63 1.89 -0.18 0.14
CA HIS A 63 0.65 0.56 0.41
C HIS A 63 0.72 1.52 1.61
N THR A 64 1.83 1.57 2.35
CA THR A 64 1.93 2.29 3.62
C THR A 64 3.15 3.21 3.66
N GLN A 65 3.57 3.74 2.51
CA GLN A 65 4.67 4.70 2.39
C GLN A 65 4.18 6.14 2.19
N LEU A 66 3.26 6.36 1.24
CA LEU A 66 2.74 7.68 0.91
C LEU A 66 1.36 7.91 1.53
N ALA A 67 1.03 9.17 1.80
CA ALA A 67 -0.19 9.56 2.49
C ALA A 67 -1.46 9.10 1.75
N GLN A 68 -1.52 9.27 0.42
CA GLN A 68 -2.66 8.84 -0.39
C GLN A 68 -2.85 7.32 -0.34
N ASN A 69 -1.78 6.53 -0.27
CA ASN A 69 -1.85 5.07 -0.20
C ASN A 69 -2.54 4.61 1.10
N ILE A 70 -2.21 5.28 2.21
CA ILE A 70 -2.78 5.01 3.53
C ILE A 70 -4.25 5.43 3.56
N VAL A 71 -4.58 6.59 2.97
CA VAL A 71 -5.97 7.05 2.82
C VAL A 71 -6.78 6.05 1.98
N LEU A 72 -6.24 5.54 0.87
CA LEU A 72 -6.89 4.51 0.05
C LEU A 72 -7.12 3.21 0.82
N ALA A 73 -6.15 2.79 1.64
CA ALA A 73 -6.32 1.64 2.53
C ALA A 73 -7.43 1.87 3.57
N TRP A 74 -7.55 3.10 4.08
CA TRP A 74 -8.61 3.51 5.00
C TRP A 74 -9.99 3.49 4.34
N LEU A 75 -10.12 4.05 3.14
CA LEU A 75 -11.36 4.02 2.35
C LEU A 75 -11.79 2.59 2.01
N ALA A 76 -10.83 1.68 1.85
CA ALA A 76 -11.05 0.24 1.67
C ALA A 76 -11.40 -0.52 2.96
N GLY A 77 -11.62 0.19 4.08
CA GLY A 77 -12.04 -0.38 5.37
C GLY A 77 -10.91 -0.68 6.35
N GLY A 78 -9.66 -0.37 6.01
CA GLY A 78 -8.50 -0.58 6.89
C GLY A 78 -8.55 0.34 8.11
N ARG A 79 -8.39 -0.22 9.31
CA ARG A 79 -8.39 0.53 10.58
C ARG A 79 -7.19 0.24 11.48
N VAL A 80 -6.32 -0.66 11.06
CA VAL A 80 -4.99 -0.85 11.67
C VAL A 80 -3.93 -0.65 10.59
N MET A 81 -3.34 0.54 10.55
CA MET A 81 -2.35 0.93 9.54
C MET A 81 -0.95 0.52 10.01
N GLU A 82 -0.49 -0.65 9.58
CA GLU A 82 0.90 -1.04 9.83
C GLU A 82 1.82 -0.34 8.85
N LEU A 83 2.56 0.63 9.36
CA LEU A 83 3.36 1.56 8.55
C LEU A 83 4.61 0.87 7.98
N LYS A 84 5.14 1.41 6.86
CA LYS A 84 6.34 0.84 6.23
C LYS A 84 7.49 0.82 7.24
N THR A 85 8.18 -0.32 7.31
CA THR A 85 9.34 -0.49 8.18
C THR A 85 10.42 0.54 7.86
N VAL A 86 10.79 1.34 8.86
CA VAL A 86 11.88 2.30 8.76
C VAL A 86 13.16 1.78 9.42
N GLN A 87 14.31 2.28 8.99
CA GLN A 87 15.62 1.96 9.56
C GLN A 87 16.58 3.16 9.48
N ILE A 88 17.76 3.04 10.10
CA ILE A 88 18.79 4.10 10.10
C ILE A 88 19.32 4.43 8.69
N LYS A 89 19.42 3.42 7.81
CA LYS A 89 19.75 3.58 6.39
C LYS A 89 18.49 3.94 5.61
N ASP A 90 18.30 5.22 5.34
CA ASP A 90 17.11 5.76 4.67
C ASP A 90 17.42 6.40 3.30
N ASP A 91 18.57 6.04 2.73
CA ASP A 91 19.10 6.38 1.41
C ASP A 91 19.42 5.10 0.60
N LEU A 92 18.50 4.13 0.65
CA LEU A 92 18.70 2.81 0.06
C LEU A 92 18.59 2.84 -1.47
N GLU A 93 19.55 2.19 -2.14
CA GLU A 93 19.39 1.82 -3.54
C GLU A 93 18.57 0.53 -3.63
N ILE A 94 17.38 0.62 -4.23
CA ILE A 94 16.47 -0.53 -4.38
C ILE A 94 16.53 -1.03 -5.83
N PRO A 95 16.76 -2.34 -6.06
CA PRO A 95 16.75 -2.92 -7.40
C PRO A 95 15.36 -2.77 -8.02
N ARG A 96 15.28 -2.34 -9.29
CA ARG A 96 14.02 -2.17 -10.03
C ARG A 96 14.02 -3.02 -11.31
N PRO A 97 12.88 -3.62 -11.69
CA PRO A 97 11.62 -3.68 -10.93
C PRO A 97 11.78 -4.51 -9.63
N CYS A 98 10.95 -4.23 -8.62
CA CYS A 98 11.09 -4.84 -7.27
C CYS A 98 9.93 -5.72 -6.82
N ILE A 99 8.81 -5.75 -7.56
CA ILE A 99 7.59 -6.50 -7.22
C ILE A 99 7.14 -7.33 -8.42
N ASP A 100 7.03 -8.65 -8.23
CA ASP A 100 6.49 -9.61 -9.19
C ASP A 100 5.25 -10.30 -8.62
N MET A 101 4.07 -9.94 -9.14
CA MET A 101 2.77 -10.52 -8.77
C MET A 101 2.19 -11.42 -9.87
N GLN A 102 3.04 -12.00 -10.72
CA GLN A 102 2.59 -12.74 -11.89
C GLN A 102 1.81 -13.99 -11.48
N THR A 103 2.09 -14.57 -10.33
CA THR A 103 1.49 -15.83 -9.88
C THR A 103 1.18 -15.76 -8.38
N ILE A 104 2.03 -16.41 -7.59
CA ILE A 104 2.27 -16.03 -6.20
C ILE A 104 3.11 -14.74 -6.17
N GLY A 105 3.29 -14.14 -5.00
CA GLY A 105 3.97 -12.86 -4.90
C GLY A 105 5.46 -13.03 -4.62
N PHE A 106 6.29 -12.25 -5.30
CA PHE A 106 7.71 -12.09 -4.97
C PHE A 106 8.10 -10.62 -4.91
N ASN A 107 9.08 -10.31 -4.07
CA ASN A 107 9.72 -9.00 -4.05
C ASN A 107 11.22 -9.10 -3.77
N VAL A 108 11.94 -8.05 -4.12
CA VAL A 108 13.36 -7.84 -3.76
C VAL A 108 13.57 -6.52 -3.01
N GLU A 109 12.50 -5.78 -2.71
CA GLU A 109 12.53 -4.63 -1.79
C GLU A 109 12.56 -5.07 -0.33
N TRP A 110 13.19 -4.27 0.54
CA TRP A 110 13.40 -4.61 1.95
C TRP A 110 12.70 -3.60 2.88
N SER A 111 13.15 -2.34 2.84
CA SER A 111 12.79 -1.29 3.80
C SER A 111 12.17 -0.07 3.10
N GLN A 112 12.04 1.04 3.81
CA GLN A 112 11.52 2.31 3.32
C GLN A 112 12.33 2.92 2.16
N GLU A 113 11.62 3.64 1.29
CA GLU A 113 12.20 4.47 0.22
C GLU A 113 12.33 5.95 0.62
N LEU A 114 11.53 6.36 1.61
CA LEU A 114 11.50 7.73 2.09
C LEU A 114 12.47 7.90 3.26
N SER A 115 13.06 9.09 3.38
CA SER A 115 13.80 9.44 4.61
C SER A 115 12.90 9.33 5.85
N LEU A 116 13.50 9.18 7.03
CA LEU A 116 12.75 9.12 8.29
C LEU A 116 11.85 10.36 8.50
N LYS A 117 12.34 11.55 8.12
CA LYS A 117 11.58 12.81 8.20
C LYS A 117 10.40 12.82 7.23
N GLN A 118 10.62 12.37 5.99
CA GLN A 118 9.55 12.27 4.99
C GLN A 118 8.50 11.23 5.42
N SER A 119 8.93 10.09 5.97
CA SER A 119 8.05 9.04 6.46
C SER A 119 7.13 9.57 7.56
N LEU A 120 7.69 10.25 8.58
CA LEU A 120 6.90 10.91 9.62
C LEU A 120 5.90 11.90 9.03
N GLU A 121 6.33 12.76 8.10
CA GLU A 121 5.44 13.74 7.47
C GLU A 121 4.29 13.07 6.69
N GLU A 122 4.56 12.02 5.92
CA GLU A 122 3.52 11.29 5.18
C GLU A 122 2.50 10.62 6.12
N TYR A 123 2.95 10.11 7.27
CA TYR A 123 2.05 9.52 8.27
C TYR A 123 1.16 10.58 8.94
N VAL A 124 1.70 11.77 9.20
CA VAL A 124 0.92 12.92 9.70
C VAL A 124 -0.07 13.42 8.65
N LYS A 125 0.37 13.56 7.38
CA LYS A 125 -0.54 13.91 6.28
C LYS A 125 -1.68 12.91 6.17
N ALA A 126 -1.40 11.60 6.17
CA ALA A 126 -2.43 10.56 6.11
C ALA A 126 -3.45 10.70 7.23
N SER A 127 -2.98 10.88 8.46
CA SER A 127 -3.82 11.07 9.64
C SER A 127 -4.73 12.31 9.51
N MET A 128 -4.17 13.44 9.09
CA MET A 128 -4.93 14.67 8.88
C MET A 128 -5.96 14.54 7.73
N LEU A 129 -5.59 13.92 6.61
CA LEU A 129 -6.52 13.69 5.48
C LEU A 129 -7.68 12.79 5.91
N ILE A 130 -7.42 11.75 6.71
CA ILE A 130 -8.46 10.88 7.28
C ILE A 130 -9.43 11.68 8.16
N GLU A 131 -8.95 12.58 9.01
CA GLU A 131 -9.82 13.43 9.83
C GLU A 131 -10.67 14.40 8.98
N MET A 132 -10.11 14.96 7.91
CA MET A 132 -10.88 15.78 6.97
C MET A 132 -11.99 14.96 6.28
N LEU A 133 -11.70 13.73 5.86
CA LEU A 133 -12.70 12.83 5.28
C LEU A 133 -13.79 12.43 6.28
N LYS A 134 -13.44 12.22 7.55
CA LYS A 134 -14.43 11.98 8.62
C LYS A 134 -15.34 13.18 8.83
N ALA A 135 -14.78 14.40 8.82
CA ALA A 135 -15.55 15.63 8.95
C ALA A 135 -16.56 15.81 7.79
N GLU A 136 -16.21 15.36 6.59
CA GLU A 136 -17.09 15.30 5.42
C GLU A 136 -18.07 14.10 5.43
N GLY A 137 -18.06 13.29 6.49
CA GLY A 137 -19.01 12.18 6.68
C GLY A 137 -18.66 10.89 5.92
N LEU A 138 -17.41 10.72 5.47
CA LEU A 138 -16.98 9.50 4.79
C LEU A 138 -16.76 8.36 5.79
N ALA A 139 -17.11 7.14 5.36
CA ALA A 139 -17.02 5.89 6.13
C ALA A 139 -17.67 5.95 7.54
N PRO A 140 -18.95 6.35 7.64
CA PRO A 140 -19.64 6.48 8.93
C PRO A 140 -19.64 5.14 9.68
N GLY A 141 -19.48 5.21 11.01
CA GLY A 141 -19.39 4.04 11.89
C GLY A 141 -18.01 3.37 11.95
N PHE A 142 -17.08 3.72 11.05
CA PHE A 142 -15.70 3.26 11.08
C PHE A 142 -14.72 4.41 11.35
N GLY A 143 -14.88 5.12 12.47
CA GLY A 143 -14.04 6.27 12.83
C GLY A 143 -12.68 5.87 13.41
N ASP A 144 -12.65 4.90 14.33
CA ASP A 144 -11.46 4.60 15.12
C ASP A 144 -10.40 3.88 14.29
N THR A 145 -9.20 4.48 14.23
CA THR A 145 -8.06 4.05 13.42
C THR A 145 -6.82 3.99 14.30
N VAL A 146 -6.07 2.89 14.22
CA VAL A 146 -4.80 2.69 14.91
C VAL A 146 -3.68 2.74 13.89
N PHE A 147 -2.66 3.58 14.12
CA PHE A 147 -1.41 3.53 13.39
C PHE A 147 -0.41 2.68 14.17
N ASP A 148 0.24 1.74 13.50
CA ASP A 148 1.25 0.86 14.08
C ASP A 148 2.59 1.13 13.39
N MET A 149 3.56 1.61 14.16
CA MET A 149 4.90 1.86 13.64
C MET A 149 5.56 0.54 13.23
N SER A 150 6.50 0.59 12.29
CA SER A 150 7.41 -0.53 12.09
C SER A 150 8.84 -0.05 12.00
N VAL A 151 9.73 -0.70 12.74
CA VAL A 151 11.18 -0.48 12.67
C VAL A 151 11.91 -1.80 12.55
N GLY A 152 13.08 -1.76 11.93
CA GLY A 152 14.02 -2.87 11.90
C GLY A 152 15.45 -2.34 11.87
N TYR A 153 16.41 -3.25 11.70
CA TYR A 153 17.88 -3.08 11.70
C TYR A 153 18.49 -3.62 13.00
N ASP A 154 19.61 -3.06 13.45
CA ASP A 154 20.29 -3.39 14.71
C ASP A 154 19.93 -2.39 15.83
N LEU A 155 20.23 -2.78 17.07
CA LEU A 155 19.95 -1.96 18.26
C LEU A 155 20.67 -0.61 18.21
N ALA A 156 21.89 -0.57 17.69
CA ALA A 156 22.67 0.66 17.58
C ALA A 156 21.97 1.68 16.66
N GLY A 157 21.48 1.23 15.51
CA GLY A 157 20.71 2.02 14.55
C GLY A 157 19.38 2.47 15.13
N ILE A 158 18.65 1.59 15.82
CA ILE A 158 17.37 1.93 16.46
C ILE A 158 17.56 2.94 17.60
N ARG A 159 18.67 2.86 18.35
CA ARG A 159 19.02 3.83 19.39
C ARG A 159 19.54 5.16 18.85
N SER A 160 19.86 5.24 17.57
CA SER A 160 20.43 6.44 16.97
C SER A 160 19.53 7.67 17.17
N PRO A 161 20.11 8.89 17.23
CA PRO A 161 19.32 10.11 17.34
C PRO A 161 18.27 10.26 16.23
N LYS A 162 18.57 9.77 15.02
CA LYS A 162 17.71 9.88 13.85
C LYS A 162 16.45 9.00 13.97
N VAL A 163 16.60 7.74 14.38
CA VAL A 163 15.46 6.83 14.61
C VAL A 163 14.69 7.24 15.86
N ARG A 164 15.37 7.66 16.93
CA ARG A 164 14.69 8.21 18.13
C ARG A 164 13.83 9.43 17.78
N ALA A 165 14.34 10.37 16.99
CA ALA A 165 13.55 11.52 16.54
C ALA A 165 12.29 11.12 15.76
N PHE A 166 12.36 10.06 14.95
CA PHE A 166 11.17 9.50 14.29
C PHE A 166 10.17 8.91 15.31
N LEU A 167 10.63 8.08 16.25
CA LEU A 167 9.77 7.48 17.29
C LEU A 167 9.11 8.54 18.17
N ASP A 168 9.88 9.56 18.57
CA ASP A 168 9.38 10.67 19.38
C ASP A 168 8.39 11.53 18.59
N GLY A 169 8.64 11.78 17.30
CA GLY A 169 7.70 12.47 16.42
C GLY A 169 6.41 11.69 16.16
N MET A 170 6.42 10.35 16.19
CA MET A 170 5.21 9.53 16.11
C MET A 170 4.37 9.57 17.40
N LYS A 171 5.03 9.70 18.56
CA LYS A 171 4.38 9.88 19.87
C LYS A 171 3.86 11.31 20.06
N ASP A 172 4.53 12.30 19.48
CA ASP A 172 4.13 13.71 19.48
C ASP A 172 4.53 14.41 18.16
N ALA A 173 3.56 14.50 17.26
CA ALA A 173 3.65 15.15 15.96
C ALA A 173 3.13 16.60 15.97
N SER A 174 2.94 17.23 17.14
CA SER A 174 2.28 18.55 17.24
C SER A 174 2.92 19.59 16.32
N GLU A 175 4.25 19.65 16.24
CA GLU A 175 4.96 20.57 15.34
C GLU A 175 4.66 20.31 13.85
N VAL A 176 4.65 19.03 13.46
CA VAL A 176 4.38 18.63 12.07
C VAL A 176 2.92 18.92 11.72
N VAL A 177 1.99 18.63 12.61
CA VAL A 177 0.55 18.92 12.45
C VAL A 177 0.33 20.42 12.27
N GLU A 178 0.90 21.28 13.12
CA GLU A 178 0.70 22.73 13.01
C GLU A 178 1.34 23.32 11.76
N ARG A 179 2.52 22.82 11.35
CA ARG A 179 3.13 23.21 10.07
C ARG A 179 2.26 22.82 8.88
N LEU A 180 1.70 21.60 8.87
CA LEU A 180 0.84 21.12 7.78
C LEU A 180 -0.54 21.80 7.81
N ARG A 181 -1.08 22.14 8.98
CA ARG A 181 -2.31 22.93 9.14
C ARG A 181 -2.20 24.28 8.42
N GLY A 182 -1.03 24.92 8.51
CA GLY A 182 -0.72 26.15 7.77
C GLY A 182 -0.67 25.99 6.25
N GLN A 183 -0.52 24.77 5.73
CA GLN A 183 -0.50 24.47 4.29
C GLN A 183 -1.88 24.10 3.73
N ILE A 184 -2.93 24.02 4.56
CA ILE A 184 -4.31 23.77 4.09
C ILE A 184 -4.72 24.93 3.17
N PRO A 185 -5.09 24.69 1.89
CA PRO A 185 -5.43 25.76 0.96
C PRO A 185 -6.62 26.61 1.43
N ALA A 186 -6.69 27.87 0.97
CA ALA A 186 -7.74 28.80 1.39
C ALA A 186 -9.17 28.29 1.12
N ALA A 187 -9.37 27.57 -0.01
CA ALA A 187 -10.66 26.95 -0.35
C ALA A 187 -11.13 25.90 0.69
N PHE A 188 -10.20 25.35 1.46
CA PHE A 188 -10.43 24.31 2.47
C PHE A 188 -10.13 24.81 3.89
N ALA A 189 -10.12 26.14 4.10
CA ALA A 189 -9.70 26.74 5.36
C ALA A 189 -10.56 26.31 6.56
N HIS A 190 -11.80 25.86 6.36
CA HIS A 190 -12.67 25.35 7.42
C HIS A 190 -12.11 24.08 8.09
N PHE A 191 -11.27 23.30 7.41
CA PHE A 191 -10.59 22.16 8.05
C PHE A 191 -9.45 22.56 9.00
N ARG A 192 -9.02 23.82 8.99
CA ARG A 192 -7.97 24.30 9.90
C ARG A 192 -8.41 24.28 11.36
N ASP A 193 -9.71 24.22 11.63
CA ASP A 193 -10.26 24.17 12.99
C ASP A 193 -10.44 22.73 13.50
N LEU A 194 -10.16 21.70 12.68
CA LEU A 194 -10.24 20.31 13.11
C LEU A 194 -9.22 19.99 14.20
N ALA A 195 -9.65 19.23 15.20
CA ALA A 195 -8.80 18.66 16.24
C ALA A 195 -7.99 17.47 15.69
N PHE A 196 -6.98 17.76 14.86
CA PHE A 196 -6.09 16.72 14.33
C PHE A 196 -5.34 16.00 15.45
N PRO A 197 -5.20 14.67 15.38
CA PRO A 197 -4.44 13.91 16.37
C PRO A 197 -2.96 14.27 16.28
N THR A 198 -2.38 14.64 17.42
CA THR A 198 -0.94 14.91 17.54
C THR A 198 -0.16 13.70 18.05
N LYS A 199 -0.83 12.74 18.67
CA LYS A 199 -0.22 11.46 19.07
C LYS A 199 -0.68 10.38 18.09
N LEU A 200 0.20 10.00 17.17
CA LEU A 200 -0.17 9.09 16.08
C LEU A 200 -0.09 7.64 16.52
N SER A 201 0.98 7.27 17.22
CA SER A 201 1.21 5.88 17.60
C SER A 201 2.09 5.72 18.84
N ASP A 202 1.69 4.80 19.70
CA ASP A 202 2.50 4.25 20.80
C ASP A 202 2.67 2.72 20.68
N THR A 203 2.30 2.15 19.53
CA THR A 203 2.45 0.73 19.19
C THR A 203 3.43 0.55 18.03
N LEU A 204 4.23 -0.50 18.11
CA LEU A 204 5.29 -0.74 17.16
C LEU A 204 5.50 -2.24 16.89
N THR A 205 5.52 -2.59 15.61
CA THR A 205 5.94 -3.88 15.08
C THR A 205 7.44 -3.89 14.76
N LEU A 206 8.22 -4.63 15.55
CA LEU A 206 9.63 -4.90 15.31
C LEU A 206 9.76 -5.92 14.16
N SER A 207 10.30 -5.47 13.03
CA SER A 207 10.56 -6.30 11.87
C SER A 207 11.90 -7.03 12.03
N THR A 208 11.87 -8.32 12.36
CA THR A 208 13.10 -9.14 12.41
C THR A 208 13.48 -9.54 10.99
N PHE A 209 14.45 -8.84 10.40
CA PHE A 209 14.95 -9.21 9.07
C PHE A 209 15.54 -10.62 9.07
N HIS A 210 15.56 -11.27 7.90
CA HIS A 210 16.30 -12.53 7.75
C HIS A 210 17.78 -12.31 8.12
N GLY A 211 18.29 -13.16 9.01
CA GLY A 211 19.62 -13.09 9.59
C GLY A 211 19.77 -12.15 10.79
N CYS A 212 18.68 -11.60 11.34
CA CYS A 212 18.72 -10.86 12.60
C CYS A 212 19.08 -11.79 13.77
N PRO A 213 20.17 -11.52 14.52
CA PRO A 213 20.56 -12.38 15.63
C PRO A 213 19.50 -12.42 16.75
N PRO A 214 19.25 -13.57 17.39
CA PRO A 214 18.26 -13.70 18.45
C PRO A 214 18.46 -12.72 19.62
N GLU A 215 19.71 -12.50 20.02
CA GLU A 215 20.08 -11.55 21.07
C GLU A 215 19.79 -10.09 20.70
N GLU A 216 19.86 -9.75 19.41
CA GLU A 216 19.47 -8.43 18.91
C GLU A 216 17.95 -8.25 18.99
N ILE A 217 17.16 -9.27 18.61
CA ILE A 217 15.69 -9.23 18.71
C ILE A 217 15.27 -8.92 20.15
N GLU A 218 15.86 -9.62 21.13
CA GLU A 218 15.55 -9.43 22.54
C GLU A 218 15.99 -8.06 23.04
N SER A 219 17.21 -7.64 22.72
CA SER A 219 17.76 -6.37 23.20
C SER A 219 17.02 -5.16 22.61
N ILE A 220 16.63 -5.24 21.33
CA ILE A 220 15.76 -4.24 20.69
C ILE A 220 14.37 -4.25 21.33
N GLY A 221 13.79 -5.43 21.55
CA GLY A 221 12.48 -5.55 22.20
C GLY A 221 12.46 -4.93 23.60
N ALA A 222 13.49 -5.20 24.42
CA ALA A 222 13.63 -4.61 25.75
C ALA A 222 13.79 -3.08 25.67
N PHE A 223 14.63 -2.58 24.77
CA PHE A 223 14.79 -1.15 24.53
C PHE A 223 13.46 -0.46 24.17
N LEU A 224 12.66 -1.05 23.27
CA LEU A 224 11.39 -0.48 22.82
C LEU A 224 10.34 -0.44 23.92
N LEU A 225 10.29 -1.49 24.76
CA LEU A 225 9.38 -1.58 25.90
C LEU A 225 9.79 -0.64 27.04
N GLU A 226 11.06 -0.65 27.44
CA GLU A 226 11.56 0.05 28.64
C GLU A 226 11.93 1.50 28.37
N GLU A 227 12.77 1.76 27.37
CA GLU A 227 13.31 3.10 27.12
C GLU A 227 12.43 3.91 26.17
N ALA A 228 11.91 3.30 25.10
CA ALA A 228 11.04 4.01 24.15
C ALA A 228 9.59 4.13 24.66
N GLY A 229 9.18 3.24 25.57
CA GLY A 229 7.88 3.24 26.24
C GLY A 229 6.72 2.83 25.33
N LEU A 230 6.95 1.89 24.40
CA LEU A 230 6.00 1.49 23.37
C LEU A 230 5.36 0.13 23.67
N HIS A 231 4.17 -0.10 23.12
CA HIS A 231 3.63 -1.44 22.92
C HIS A 231 4.39 -2.14 21.79
N LEU A 232 4.61 -3.46 21.93
CA LEU A 232 5.53 -4.17 21.05
C LEU A 232 4.90 -5.41 20.43
N VAL A 233 5.01 -5.52 19.11
CA VAL A 233 4.77 -6.75 18.35
C VAL A 233 6.08 -7.21 17.73
N VAL A 234 6.48 -8.47 17.96
CA VAL A 234 7.67 -9.05 17.30
C VAL A 234 7.23 -9.81 16.03
N LYS A 235 7.64 -9.34 14.85
CA LYS A 235 7.30 -9.96 13.57
C LYS A 235 8.30 -11.03 13.19
N LEU A 236 7.83 -12.27 13.13
CA LEU A 236 8.67 -13.46 13.05
C LEU A 236 8.75 -14.04 11.63
N ASN A 237 9.88 -14.69 11.32
CA ASN A 237 10.16 -15.25 9.99
C ASN A 237 9.57 -16.68 9.82
N PRO A 238 9.16 -17.06 8.60
CA PRO A 238 8.58 -18.39 8.33
C PRO A 238 9.55 -19.56 8.55
N THR A 239 10.86 -19.30 8.53
CA THR A 239 11.94 -20.26 8.78
C THR A 239 11.88 -20.90 10.16
N LEU A 240 11.12 -20.33 11.11
CA LEU A 240 10.86 -20.89 12.44
C LEU A 240 10.15 -22.25 12.44
N LEU A 241 9.50 -22.64 11.33
CA LEU A 241 9.00 -24.00 11.18
C LEU A 241 10.14 -25.02 11.23
N GLY A 242 11.35 -24.61 10.85
CA GLY A 242 12.48 -25.50 10.65
C GLY A 242 12.51 -26.04 9.23
N ARG A 243 13.71 -26.45 8.80
CA ARG A 243 13.96 -26.87 7.41
C ARG A 243 13.08 -28.03 6.97
N GLN A 244 12.91 -29.05 7.81
CA GLN A 244 12.19 -30.26 7.45
C GLN A 244 10.71 -29.96 7.22
N ASP A 245 10.03 -29.39 8.22
CA ASP A 245 8.60 -29.13 8.16
C ASP A 245 8.24 -28.10 7.09
N LEU A 246 9.07 -27.05 6.94
CA LEU A 246 8.87 -26.05 5.89
C LEU A 246 8.90 -26.70 4.50
N ASN A 247 9.90 -27.53 4.21
CA ASN A 247 10.00 -28.19 2.90
C ASN A 247 8.90 -29.24 2.70
N ALA A 248 8.55 -29.99 3.75
CA ALA A 248 7.45 -30.95 3.70
C ALA A 248 6.11 -30.29 3.34
N ILE A 249 5.86 -29.08 3.86
CA ILE A 249 4.67 -28.32 3.50
C ILE A 249 4.82 -27.69 2.12
N LEU A 250 5.84 -26.87 1.91
CA LEU A 250 5.97 -26.02 0.71
C LEU A 250 6.19 -26.84 -0.57
N ARG A 251 7.14 -27.78 -0.53
CA ARG A 251 7.58 -28.50 -1.72
C ARG A 251 6.80 -29.79 -1.90
N ASP A 252 6.71 -30.60 -0.85
CA ASP A 252 6.14 -31.96 -0.97
C ASP A 252 4.61 -31.95 -0.98
N ARG A 253 3.98 -31.19 -0.07
CA ARG A 253 2.51 -31.13 0.05
C ARG A 253 1.86 -30.13 -0.90
N LEU A 254 2.38 -28.91 -0.97
CA LEU A 254 1.83 -27.85 -1.82
C LEU A 254 2.33 -27.92 -3.27
N GLY A 255 3.40 -28.67 -3.55
CA GLY A 255 3.90 -28.92 -4.90
C GLY A 255 4.78 -27.81 -5.48
N TYR A 256 5.28 -26.88 -4.67
CA TYR A 256 6.19 -25.83 -5.15
C TYR A 256 7.65 -26.34 -5.23
N ALA A 257 7.89 -27.36 -6.07
CA ALA A 257 9.16 -28.08 -6.13
C ALA A 257 10.37 -27.18 -6.46
N ASP A 258 10.15 -26.12 -7.25
CA ASP A 258 11.17 -25.18 -7.73
C ASP A 258 11.52 -24.08 -6.70
N LEU A 259 10.71 -23.92 -5.65
CA LEU A 259 11.00 -22.96 -4.59
C LEU A 259 12.02 -23.54 -3.62
N MET A 260 13.20 -22.91 -3.58
CA MET A 260 14.32 -23.33 -2.75
C MET A 260 14.65 -22.26 -1.72
N VAL A 261 14.44 -22.57 -0.44
CA VAL A 261 14.94 -21.77 0.68
C VAL A 261 16.42 -22.10 0.90
N PRO A 262 17.34 -21.12 0.89
CA PRO A 262 18.75 -21.38 1.15
C PRO A 262 19.00 -21.93 2.55
N ASP A 263 19.89 -22.93 2.69
CA ASP A 263 20.27 -23.48 4.00
C ASP A 263 20.80 -22.41 4.97
N ALA A 264 21.45 -21.37 4.43
CA ALA A 264 21.93 -20.22 5.20
C ALA A 264 20.80 -19.44 5.88
N ALA A 265 19.58 -19.44 5.34
CA ALA A 265 18.43 -18.77 5.95
C ALA A 265 18.09 -19.43 7.30
N PHE A 266 18.01 -20.77 7.33
CA PHE A 266 17.75 -21.52 8.55
C PHE A 266 18.88 -21.44 9.58
N ALA A 267 20.13 -21.27 9.12
CA ALA A 267 21.29 -21.19 10.00
C ALA A 267 21.44 -19.82 10.67
N LYS A 268 21.05 -18.74 9.98
CA LYS A 268 21.20 -17.36 10.46
C LYS A 268 19.97 -16.85 11.20
N ASP A 269 18.77 -17.31 10.84
CA ASP A 269 17.55 -16.92 11.53
C ASP A 269 17.45 -17.53 12.92
N ALA A 270 16.66 -16.90 13.79
CA ALA A 270 16.39 -17.40 15.12
C ALA A 270 15.72 -18.80 15.07
N ARG A 271 16.15 -19.69 15.97
CA ARG A 271 15.56 -21.03 16.13
C ARG A 271 14.36 -20.99 17.07
N TRP A 272 13.50 -22.00 16.97
CA TRP A 272 12.26 -22.09 17.74
C TRP A 272 12.50 -21.93 19.26
N GLU A 273 13.45 -22.67 19.82
CA GLU A 273 13.73 -22.66 21.27
C GLU A 273 14.23 -21.29 21.75
N GLN A 274 14.98 -20.59 20.90
CA GLN A 274 15.46 -19.23 21.20
C GLN A 274 14.29 -18.24 21.20
N VAL A 275 13.44 -18.29 20.17
CA VAL A 275 12.25 -17.43 20.10
C VAL A 275 11.32 -17.68 21.27
N VAL A 276 11.08 -18.94 21.66
CA VAL A 276 10.24 -19.25 22.83
C VAL A 276 10.76 -18.54 24.08
N GLY A 277 12.06 -18.63 24.36
CA GLY A 277 12.67 -17.95 25.50
C GLY A 277 12.58 -16.42 25.41
N ILE A 278 12.78 -15.84 24.22
CA ILE A 278 12.72 -14.39 24.00
C ILE A 278 11.29 -13.88 24.24
N ILE A 279 10.29 -14.53 23.65
CA ILE A 279 8.87 -14.15 23.79
C ILE A 279 8.44 -14.23 25.25
N GLU A 280 8.85 -15.25 26.00
CA GLU A 280 8.52 -15.38 27.43
C GLU A 280 9.10 -14.23 28.26
N ARG A 281 10.38 -13.87 28.02
CA ARG A 281 11.05 -12.79 28.75
C ARG A 281 10.51 -11.41 28.38
N LEU A 282 10.30 -11.13 27.10
CA LEU A 282 9.72 -9.86 26.64
C LEU A 282 8.26 -9.71 27.08
N GLY A 283 7.47 -10.80 27.06
CA GLY A 283 6.11 -10.81 27.58
C GLY A 283 6.06 -10.47 29.07
N THR A 284 6.88 -11.14 29.87
CA THR A 284 7.01 -10.86 31.32
C THR A 284 7.46 -9.42 31.58
N LEU A 285 8.41 -8.92 30.77
CA LEU A 285 8.86 -7.55 30.85
C LEU A 285 7.73 -6.56 30.56
N ALA A 286 6.98 -6.78 29.48
CA ALA A 286 5.87 -5.91 29.10
C ALA A 286 4.77 -5.90 30.17
N GLU A 287 4.42 -7.06 30.74
CA GLU A 287 3.48 -7.17 31.87
C GLU A 287 3.95 -6.32 33.07
N ARG A 288 5.23 -6.43 33.46
CA ARG A 288 5.83 -5.64 34.55
C ARG A 288 5.75 -4.13 34.31
N LEU A 289 5.84 -3.69 33.04
CA LEU A 289 5.77 -2.29 32.64
C LEU A 289 4.34 -1.80 32.35
N GLY A 290 3.33 -2.68 32.42
CA GLY A 290 1.96 -2.35 32.01
C GLY A 290 1.82 -2.06 30.51
N ARG A 291 2.63 -2.71 29.66
CA ARG A 291 2.62 -2.56 28.20
C ARG A 291 2.05 -3.81 27.54
N GLY A 292 1.30 -3.61 26.46
CA GLY A 292 0.92 -4.67 25.54
C GLY A 292 2.12 -5.26 24.79
N PHE A 293 2.11 -6.57 24.62
CA PHE A 293 3.10 -7.35 23.87
C PHE A 293 2.41 -8.41 23.02
N GLY A 294 2.94 -8.69 21.83
CA GLY A 294 2.40 -9.68 20.91
C GLY A 294 3.41 -10.17 19.88
N VAL A 295 2.96 -11.04 18.99
CA VAL A 295 3.76 -11.54 17.87
C VAL A 295 3.04 -11.35 16.55
N LYS A 296 3.79 -11.32 15.44
CA LYS A 296 3.23 -11.28 14.09
C LYS A 296 3.70 -12.46 13.25
N PHE A 297 2.75 -13.16 12.63
CA PHE A 297 3.00 -14.22 11.64
C PHE A 297 2.46 -13.79 10.26
N SER A 298 3.30 -13.51 9.26
CA SER A 298 4.76 -13.60 9.29
C SER A 298 5.41 -12.50 8.45
N ASN A 299 6.73 -12.46 8.47
CA ASN A 299 7.49 -11.86 7.38
C ASN A 299 7.36 -12.71 6.09
N THR A 300 7.86 -12.19 4.97
CA THR A 300 8.02 -12.95 3.72
C THR A 300 9.02 -14.10 3.89
N LEU A 301 9.02 -15.08 2.98
CA LEU A 301 9.98 -16.20 3.01
C LEU A 301 11.10 -16.00 1.98
N LEU A 302 12.35 -15.91 2.42
CA LEU A 302 13.52 -15.91 1.52
C LEU A 302 13.59 -17.19 0.68
N VAL A 303 13.72 -17.04 -0.65
CA VAL A 303 13.97 -18.13 -1.61
C VAL A 303 15.05 -17.71 -2.61
N ARG A 304 15.71 -18.67 -3.26
CA ARG A 304 16.59 -18.35 -4.39
C ARG A 304 15.78 -17.74 -5.53
N ASN A 305 16.32 -16.67 -6.11
CA ASN A 305 15.76 -16.07 -7.30
C ASN A 305 15.95 -17.04 -8.48
N HIS A 306 14.84 -17.45 -9.08
CA HIS A 306 14.80 -18.28 -10.30
C HIS A 306 14.12 -17.55 -11.46
N ARG A 307 13.80 -16.26 -11.28
CA ARG A 307 13.07 -15.44 -12.23
C ARG A 307 14.03 -14.56 -13.02
N HIS A 308 13.67 -14.24 -14.25
CA HIS A 308 14.39 -13.27 -15.09
C HIS A 308 13.94 -11.82 -14.84
N PHE A 309 12.91 -11.61 -14.02
CA PHE A 309 12.31 -10.29 -13.77
C PHE A 309 13.19 -9.43 -12.85
N PHE A 310 13.71 -10.00 -11.76
CA PHE A 310 14.63 -9.32 -10.83
C PHE A 310 16.08 -9.49 -11.29
N THR A 311 16.48 -8.76 -12.34
CA THR A 311 17.81 -8.89 -12.92
C THR A 311 18.91 -8.50 -11.91
N GLY A 312 19.91 -9.37 -11.72
CA GLY A 312 21.04 -9.15 -10.81
C GLY A 312 20.86 -9.68 -9.39
N GLU A 313 19.62 -10.01 -8.99
CA GLU A 313 19.31 -10.50 -7.65
C GLU A 313 19.47 -12.02 -7.54
N LYS A 314 20.13 -12.51 -6.49
CA LYS A 314 20.33 -13.96 -6.24
C LYS A 314 19.21 -14.56 -5.39
N GLU A 315 18.52 -13.73 -4.62
CA GLU A 315 17.49 -14.12 -3.67
C GLU A 315 16.28 -13.20 -3.83
N MET A 316 15.12 -13.70 -3.45
CA MET A 316 13.87 -12.94 -3.47
C MET A 316 12.95 -13.42 -2.34
N TYR A 317 11.90 -12.66 -2.07
CA TYR A 317 11.04 -12.85 -0.92
C TYR A 317 9.65 -13.30 -1.36
N LEU A 318 9.28 -14.54 -1.01
CA LEU A 318 7.99 -15.14 -1.30
C LEU A 318 6.89 -14.58 -0.38
N SER A 319 5.76 -14.25 -1.00
CA SER A 319 4.49 -13.88 -0.36
C SER A 319 3.30 -14.57 -1.04
N GLY A 320 2.08 -14.32 -0.54
CA GLY A 320 0.86 -14.86 -1.13
C GLY A 320 0.46 -16.25 -0.63
N PRO A 321 -0.31 -17.02 -1.42
CA PRO A 321 -1.00 -18.23 -0.98
C PRO A 321 -0.15 -19.30 -0.25
N PRO A 322 1.04 -19.73 -0.72
CA PRO A 322 1.83 -20.72 0.01
C PRO A 322 2.28 -20.24 1.39
N LEU A 323 2.57 -18.94 1.52
CA LEU A 323 2.97 -18.35 2.79
C LEU A 323 1.85 -18.43 3.83
N HIS A 324 0.58 -18.38 3.40
CA HIS A 324 -0.57 -18.52 4.29
C HIS A 324 -0.53 -19.85 5.06
N VAL A 325 -0.29 -20.96 4.35
CA VAL A 325 -0.25 -22.30 4.95
C VAL A 325 0.89 -22.41 5.96
N LEU A 326 2.09 -21.92 5.60
CA LEU A 326 3.25 -21.93 6.50
C LEU A 326 3.00 -21.08 7.74
N ALA A 327 2.43 -19.88 7.58
CA ALA A 327 2.15 -18.98 8.69
C ALA A 327 1.05 -19.54 9.62
N ILE A 328 -0.01 -20.17 9.09
CA ILE A 328 -1.02 -20.82 9.92
C ILE A 328 -0.44 -22.03 10.68
N SER A 329 0.45 -22.82 10.07
CA SER A 329 1.18 -23.87 10.80
C SER A 329 2.05 -23.30 11.93
N LEU A 330 2.65 -22.12 11.74
CA LEU A 330 3.35 -21.42 12.83
C LEU A 330 2.40 -20.92 13.92
N VAL A 331 1.24 -20.37 13.55
CA VAL A 331 0.20 -19.96 14.51
C VAL A 331 -0.23 -21.15 15.36
N GLN A 332 -0.43 -22.33 14.75
CA GLN A 332 -0.75 -23.57 15.47
C GLN A 332 0.36 -23.95 16.45
N LYS A 333 1.61 -24.05 15.98
CA LYS A 333 2.77 -24.39 16.82
C LYS A 333 2.96 -23.39 17.98
N PHE A 334 2.74 -22.11 17.71
CA PHE A 334 2.81 -21.04 18.72
C PHE A 334 1.72 -21.20 19.78
N ARG A 335 0.46 -21.43 19.38
CA ARG A 335 -0.67 -21.65 20.29
C ARG A 335 -0.55 -22.92 21.11
N GLN A 336 0.06 -23.98 20.55
CA GLN A 336 0.40 -25.19 21.31
C GLN A 336 1.44 -24.93 22.41
N THR A 337 2.27 -23.89 22.26
CA THR A 337 3.32 -23.53 23.23
C THR A 337 2.83 -22.51 24.25
N PHE A 338 2.12 -21.47 23.80
CA PHE A 338 1.76 -20.30 24.63
C PHE A 338 0.27 -20.19 24.94
N GLY A 339 -0.57 -21.09 24.43
CA GLY A 339 -2.01 -20.92 24.48
C GLY A 339 -2.45 -19.62 23.79
N ASP A 340 -3.46 -18.94 24.35
CA ASP A 340 -3.95 -17.64 23.87
C ASP A 340 -3.37 -16.47 24.68
N ARG A 341 -2.23 -16.68 25.36
CA ARG A 341 -1.61 -15.67 26.24
C ARG A 341 -1.22 -14.40 25.49
N PHE A 342 -0.66 -14.55 24.29
CA PHE A 342 -0.16 -13.43 23.50
C PHE A 342 -1.04 -13.17 22.26
N PRO A 343 -1.45 -11.91 22.00
CA PRO A 343 -2.14 -11.56 20.76
C PRO A 343 -1.24 -11.83 19.55
N ILE A 344 -1.88 -12.24 18.45
CA ILE A 344 -1.21 -12.57 17.20
C ILE A 344 -1.72 -11.65 16.09
N SER A 345 -0.85 -10.78 15.59
CA SER A 345 -1.03 -10.09 14.31
C SER A 345 -0.73 -11.04 13.15
N PHE A 346 -1.43 -10.90 12.03
CA PHE A 346 -1.28 -11.83 10.91
C PHE A 346 -1.12 -11.13 9.55
N SER A 347 -0.18 -11.63 8.74
CA SER A 347 0.09 -11.19 7.37
C SER A 347 0.71 -12.32 6.56
N ALA A 348 -0.11 -13.11 5.89
CA ALA A 348 0.37 -14.14 4.98
C ALA A 348 -0.74 -14.60 4.04
N GLY A 349 -0.66 -14.22 2.75
CA GLY A 349 -1.58 -14.71 1.72
C GLY A 349 -3.07 -14.51 2.02
N ILE A 350 -3.41 -13.43 2.72
CA ILE A 350 -4.81 -13.10 3.01
C ILE A 350 -5.50 -12.58 1.74
N ASP A 351 -6.70 -13.07 1.50
CA ASP A 351 -7.67 -12.54 0.55
C ASP A 351 -9.10 -12.81 1.06
N ALA A 352 -10.11 -12.56 0.21
CA ALA A 352 -11.52 -12.73 0.59
C ALA A 352 -11.86 -14.15 1.10
N ALA A 353 -11.24 -15.18 0.52
CA ALA A 353 -11.59 -16.57 0.82
C ALA A 353 -11.11 -17.04 2.20
N ASN A 354 -10.13 -16.36 2.81
CA ASN A 354 -9.58 -16.74 4.11
C ASN A 354 -9.61 -15.62 5.16
N PHE A 355 -9.97 -14.38 4.80
CA PHE A 355 -10.04 -13.27 5.74
C PHE A 355 -10.95 -13.57 6.95
N ALA A 356 -12.17 -14.04 6.69
CA ALA A 356 -13.11 -14.39 7.77
C ALA A 356 -12.62 -15.55 8.64
N ASP A 357 -11.84 -16.50 8.07
CA ASP A 357 -11.22 -17.54 8.87
C ASP A 357 -10.13 -16.99 9.78
N ALA A 358 -9.28 -16.08 9.28
CA ALA A 358 -8.25 -15.44 10.08
C ALA A 358 -8.87 -14.64 11.25
N VAL A 359 -9.97 -13.94 11.01
CA VAL A 359 -10.75 -13.25 12.05
C VAL A 359 -11.35 -14.26 13.07
N ALA A 360 -11.89 -15.39 12.61
CA ALA A 360 -12.42 -16.45 13.47
C ALA A 360 -11.35 -17.13 14.34
N LEU A 361 -10.07 -17.02 13.95
CA LEU A 361 -8.94 -17.43 14.79
C LEU A 361 -8.57 -16.38 15.85
N GLY A 362 -9.21 -15.21 15.86
CA GLY A 362 -8.84 -14.10 16.75
C GLY A 362 -7.50 -13.45 16.38
N LEU A 363 -7.05 -13.60 15.14
CA LEU A 363 -5.86 -12.91 14.63
C LEU A 363 -6.19 -11.43 14.49
N LYS A 364 -5.37 -10.54 15.05
CA LYS A 364 -5.59 -9.10 15.02
C LYS A 364 -4.29 -8.28 15.11
N PRO A 365 -4.06 -7.34 14.17
CA PRO A 365 -4.82 -7.16 12.94
C PRO A 365 -4.62 -8.33 11.95
N VAL A 366 -5.59 -8.51 11.05
CA VAL A 366 -5.43 -9.28 9.81
C VAL A 366 -5.02 -8.30 8.73
N SER A 367 -3.72 -8.28 8.43
CA SER A 367 -3.11 -7.32 7.50
C SER A 367 -2.83 -7.94 6.13
N VAL A 368 -2.93 -7.11 5.07
CA VAL A 368 -2.91 -7.58 3.67
C VAL A 368 -1.92 -6.78 2.83
N CYS A 369 -1.20 -7.45 1.94
CA CYS A 369 -0.32 -6.84 0.94
C CYS A 369 -0.50 -7.46 -0.45
N THR A 370 -0.18 -8.76 -0.61
CA THR A 370 -0.19 -9.44 -1.92
C THR A 370 -1.50 -9.33 -2.68
N ASP A 371 -2.66 -9.48 -2.02
CA ASP A 371 -3.94 -9.40 -2.72
C ASP A 371 -4.25 -7.98 -3.19
N LEU A 372 -3.84 -6.94 -2.44
CA LEU A 372 -4.02 -5.53 -2.84
C LEU A 372 -3.16 -5.15 -4.05
N LEU A 373 -2.06 -5.86 -4.33
CA LEU A 373 -1.26 -5.65 -5.54
C LEU A 373 -1.87 -6.30 -6.80
N LYS A 374 -2.94 -7.09 -6.66
CA LYS A 374 -3.61 -7.74 -7.80
C LYS A 374 -4.69 -6.83 -8.41
N VAL A 375 -5.22 -7.23 -9.57
CA VAL A 375 -6.28 -6.47 -10.27
C VAL A 375 -7.46 -6.21 -9.34
N GLY A 376 -7.83 -4.94 -9.26
CA GLY A 376 -8.86 -4.42 -8.36
C GLY A 376 -8.28 -3.62 -7.18
N GLY A 377 -7.00 -3.79 -6.85
CA GLY A 377 -6.32 -2.95 -5.88
C GLY A 377 -6.93 -3.02 -4.48
N TYR A 378 -6.95 -1.86 -3.82
CA TYR A 378 -7.73 -1.57 -2.62
C TYR A 378 -9.21 -2.00 -2.71
N GLY A 379 -9.82 -1.97 -3.90
CA GLY A 379 -11.23 -2.34 -4.11
C GLY A 379 -11.53 -3.80 -3.82
N ARG A 380 -10.51 -4.65 -3.73
CA ARG A 380 -10.67 -6.08 -3.39
C ARG A 380 -11.12 -6.29 -1.95
N ALA A 381 -10.80 -5.36 -1.05
CA ALA A 381 -11.15 -5.44 0.36
C ALA A 381 -12.65 -5.46 0.63
N GLN A 382 -13.48 -4.93 -0.28
CA GLN A 382 -14.94 -4.99 -0.16
C GLN A 382 -15.45 -6.43 0.02
N ARG A 383 -14.82 -7.39 -0.67
CA ARG A 383 -15.20 -8.81 -0.56
C ARG A 383 -14.83 -9.41 0.80
N TYR A 384 -13.77 -8.91 1.44
CA TYR A 384 -13.35 -9.38 2.77
C TYR A 384 -14.47 -9.12 3.79
N PHE A 385 -15.04 -7.92 3.74
CA PHE A 385 -16.14 -7.50 4.60
C PHE A 385 -17.47 -8.15 4.23
N ALA A 386 -17.77 -8.30 2.94
CA ALA A 386 -18.98 -8.99 2.49
C ALA A 386 -19.01 -10.45 2.98
N ASP A 387 -17.91 -11.17 2.80
CA ASP A 387 -17.80 -12.58 3.21
C ASP A 387 -17.83 -12.72 4.74
N LEU A 388 -17.15 -11.83 5.48
CA LEU A 388 -17.21 -11.81 6.95
C LEU A 388 -18.65 -11.53 7.44
N ALA A 389 -19.30 -10.49 6.91
CA ALA A 389 -20.65 -10.10 7.31
C ALA A 389 -21.67 -11.22 7.05
N ALA A 390 -21.60 -11.87 5.88
CA ALA A 390 -22.47 -12.99 5.53
C ALA A 390 -22.29 -14.18 6.49
N ARG A 391 -21.05 -14.51 6.87
CA ARG A 391 -20.76 -15.58 7.84
C ARG A 391 -21.23 -15.22 9.26
N MET A 392 -21.03 -13.97 9.68
CA MET A 392 -21.54 -13.50 10.97
C MET A 392 -23.08 -13.56 11.02
N GLU A 393 -23.76 -13.18 9.93
CA GLU A 393 -25.22 -13.29 9.80
C GLU A 393 -25.70 -14.73 9.96
N ALA A 394 -25.11 -15.65 9.21
CA ALA A 394 -25.48 -17.07 9.24
C ALA A 394 -25.33 -17.71 10.64
N LEU A 395 -24.46 -17.14 11.49
CA LEU A 395 -24.20 -17.60 12.84
C LEU A 395 -24.94 -16.77 13.91
N GLY A 396 -25.67 -15.72 13.52
CA GLY A 396 -26.24 -14.75 14.46
C GLY A 396 -25.18 -14.14 15.38
N ALA A 397 -24.00 -13.82 14.85
CA ALA A 397 -22.93 -13.14 15.57
C ALA A 397 -23.03 -11.62 15.34
N THR A 398 -23.13 -10.87 16.42
CA THR A 398 -23.23 -9.39 16.42
C THR A 398 -21.87 -8.71 16.55
N ASP A 399 -20.85 -9.43 17.02
CA ASP A 399 -19.50 -8.94 17.22
C ASP A 399 -18.45 -10.01 16.88
N ILE A 400 -17.17 -9.61 16.86
CA ILE A 400 -16.04 -10.48 16.51
C ILE A 400 -15.87 -11.64 17.50
N ASP A 401 -16.04 -11.42 18.80
CA ASP A 401 -15.80 -12.47 19.80
C ASP A 401 -16.91 -13.54 19.76
N GLY A 402 -18.17 -13.13 19.58
CA GLY A 402 -19.28 -14.03 19.30
C GLY A 402 -19.09 -14.79 17.98
N PHE A 403 -18.52 -14.15 16.96
CA PHE A 403 -18.15 -14.83 15.72
C PHE A 403 -17.05 -15.89 15.96
N VAL A 404 -16.00 -15.56 16.71
CA VAL A 404 -14.93 -16.50 17.08
C VAL A 404 -15.48 -17.74 17.80
N LEU A 405 -16.41 -17.57 18.76
CA LEU A 405 -17.05 -18.68 19.45
C LEU A 405 -17.81 -19.61 18.49
N LYS A 406 -18.54 -19.03 17.53
CA LYS A 406 -19.48 -19.77 16.68
C LYS A 406 -18.89 -20.29 15.37
N ALA A 407 -17.84 -19.68 14.82
CA ALA A 407 -17.36 -19.86 13.45
C ALA A 407 -17.00 -21.31 13.04
N TYR A 408 -16.55 -22.13 14.02
CA TYR A 408 -16.19 -23.53 13.82
C TYR A 408 -16.99 -24.49 14.72
N GLY A 409 -18.10 -24.02 15.30
CA GLY A 409 -18.90 -24.81 16.24
C GLY A 409 -18.15 -25.23 17.51
N GLN A 410 -17.13 -24.47 17.92
CA GLN A 410 -16.28 -24.82 19.06
C GLN A 410 -16.68 -24.13 20.37
N ALA A 411 -17.75 -23.32 20.38
CA ALA A 411 -18.25 -22.67 21.59
C ALA A 411 -18.48 -23.65 22.75
N GLU A 412 -19.29 -24.70 22.56
CA GLU A 412 -19.57 -25.67 23.63
C GLU A 412 -18.33 -26.49 24.05
N PRO A 413 -17.53 -27.07 23.13
CA PRO A 413 -16.27 -27.72 23.49
C PRO A 413 -15.29 -26.80 24.23
N ALA A 414 -15.23 -25.51 23.88
CA ALA A 414 -14.40 -24.51 24.56
C ALA A 414 -14.92 -24.25 25.98
N LEU A 415 -16.23 -24.07 26.14
CA LEU A 415 -16.87 -23.85 27.45
C LEU A 415 -16.62 -25.03 28.39
N ALA A 416 -16.77 -26.26 27.89
CA ALA A 416 -16.55 -27.48 28.65
C ALA A 416 -15.09 -27.61 29.16
N SER A 417 -14.13 -27.01 28.45
CA SER A 417 -12.71 -27.06 28.86
C SER A 417 -12.34 -26.13 30.01
N LEU A 418 -13.21 -25.17 30.36
CA LEU A 418 -12.92 -24.18 31.40
C LEU A 418 -13.23 -24.65 32.83
N GLY A 419 -13.97 -25.76 33.00
CA GLY A 419 -14.32 -26.26 34.33
C GLY A 419 -15.14 -25.29 35.19
N LEU A 420 -15.99 -24.46 34.58
CA LEU A 420 -16.82 -23.46 35.27
C LEU A 420 -17.90 -24.11 36.15
N PRO A 421 -18.46 -23.39 37.15
CA PRO A 421 -19.61 -23.86 37.92
C PRO A 421 -20.79 -24.27 37.02
N ALA A 422 -21.50 -25.34 37.38
CA ALA A 422 -22.58 -25.92 36.57
C ALA A 422 -23.69 -24.90 36.21
N GLU A 423 -24.00 -23.99 37.12
CA GLU A 423 -24.98 -22.92 36.91
C GLU A 423 -24.53 -21.95 35.81
N GLN A 424 -23.26 -21.52 35.84
CA GLN A 424 -22.69 -20.60 34.85
C GLN A 424 -22.56 -21.29 33.49
N MET A 425 -22.14 -22.56 33.46
CA MET A 425 -22.14 -23.35 32.22
C MET A 425 -23.54 -23.48 31.62
N ARG A 426 -24.58 -23.68 32.44
CA ARG A 426 -25.96 -23.74 31.95
C ARG A 426 -26.39 -22.41 31.33
N LYS A 427 -26.13 -21.28 32.01
CA LYS A 427 -26.42 -19.94 31.47
C LYS A 427 -25.73 -19.69 30.13
N CYS A 428 -24.45 -20.05 29.99
CA CYS A 428 -23.72 -19.91 28.73
C CYS A 428 -24.30 -20.79 27.61
N ARG A 429 -24.74 -22.02 27.92
CA ARG A 429 -25.40 -22.91 26.96
C ARG A 429 -26.74 -22.37 26.51
N ASP A 430 -27.55 -21.91 27.45
CA ASP A 430 -28.86 -21.32 27.17
C ASP A 430 -28.68 -20.08 26.28
N ALA A 431 -27.74 -19.19 26.61
CA ALA A 431 -27.41 -18.03 25.77
C ALA A 431 -26.91 -18.43 24.37
N LEU A 432 -26.08 -19.48 24.26
CA LEU A 432 -25.59 -19.98 22.98
C LEU A 432 -26.73 -20.57 22.12
N ALA A 433 -27.68 -21.28 22.73
CA ALA A 433 -28.80 -21.91 22.04
C ALA A 433 -29.86 -20.89 21.59
N ASP A 434 -30.19 -19.94 22.47
CA ASP A 434 -31.29 -18.98 22.26
C ASP A 434 -30.84 -17.68 21.59
N GLY A 435 -29.53 -17.53 21.32
CA GLY A 435 -28.96 -16.29 20.77
C GLY A 435 -28.92 -15.14 21.77
N GLY A 436 -28.82 -15.45 23.06
CA GLY A 436 -28.67 -14.48 24.13
C GLY A 436 -27.26 -13.87 24.21
N ASP A 437 -27.07 -12.94 25.13
CA ASP A 437 -25.79 -12.26 25.36
C ASP A 437 -24.76 -13.23 26.00
N LEU A 438 -23.80 -13.67 25.18
CA LEU A 438 -22.75 -14.61 25.57
C LEU A 438 -21.80 -14.02 26.61
N ALA A 439 -21.51 -12.71 26.52
CA ALA A 439 -20.63 -12.03 27.46
C ALA A 439 -21.29 -11.88 28.82
N ALA A 440 -22.57 -11.48 28.86
CA ALA A 440 -23.33 -11.40 30.10
C ALA A 440 -23.51 -12.78 30.76
N ALA A 441 -23.73 -13.84 29.98
CA ALA A 441 -23.88 -15.20 30.50
C ALA A 441 -22.57 -15.74 31.11
N ALA A 442 -21.43 -15.46 30.47
CA ALA A 442 -20.12 -15.92 30.90
C ALA A 442 -19.48 -15.03 31.98
N GLY A 443 -19.84 -13.75 32.08
CA GLY A 443 -19.22 -12.80 33.00
C GLY A 443 -17.70 -12.75 32.83
N ASP A 444 -16.95 -12.78 33.92
CA ASP A 444 -15.48 -12.74 33.91
C ASP A 444 -14.82 -13.89 33.13
N ALA A 445 -15.54 -15.00 32.92
CA ALA A 445 -15.04 -16.14 32.16
C ALA A 445 -15.13 -15.95 30.63
N PHE A 446 -15.76 -14.87 30.13
CA PHE A 446 -15.99 -14.67 28.70
C PHE A 446 -14.67 -14.65 27.90
N SER A 447 -13.68 -13.88 28.35
CA SER A 447 -12.37 -13.80 27.67
C SER A 447 -11.67 -15.16 27.61
N ALA A 448 -11.75 -15.96 28.68
CA ALA A 448 -11.19 -17.31 28.72
C ALA A 448 -11.94 -18.26 27.78
N TRP A 449 -13.26 -18.11 27.66
CA TRP A 449 -14.09 -18.91 26.74
C TRP A 449 -13.75 -18.62 25.29
N VAL A 450 -13.67 -17.35 24.91
CA VAL A 450 -13.24 -16.94 23.58
C VAL A 450 -11.82 -17.43 23.30
N GLY A 451 -10.89 -17.29 24.25
CA GLY A 451 -9.53 -17.81 24.13
C GLY A 451 -9.47 -19.32 23.88
N ALA A 452 -10.24 -20.11 24.64
CA ALA A 452 -10.34 -21.56 24.44
C ALA A 452 -10.93 -21.92 23.06
N ALA A 453 -11.88 -21.13 22.54
CA ALA A 453 -12.41 -21.31 21.19
C ALA A 453 -11.36 -20.99 20.12
N ARG A 454 -10.57 -19.92 20.28
CA ARG A 454 -9.48 -19.57 19.35
C ARG A 454 -8.47 -20.71 19.19
N LEU A 455 -8.09 -21.37 20.30
CA LEU A 455 -7.19 -22.53 20.28
C LEU A 455 -7.77 -23.68 19.45
N LYS A 456 -9.04 -24.05 19.69
CA LYS A 456 -9.72 -25.13 18.97
C LYS A 456 -9.94 -24.80 17.50
N ASN A 457 -10.34 -23.56 17.20
CA ASN A 457 -10.52 -23.09 15.83
C ASN A 457 -9.19 -23.17 15.05
N THR A 458 -8.05 -22.85 15.69
CA THR A 458 -6.73 -22.95 15.05
C THR A 458 -6.39 -24.37 14.65
N GLU A 459 -6.62 -25.36 15.51
CA GLU A 459 -6.35 -26.77 15.18
C GLU A 459 -7.15 -27.22 13.95
N ILE A 460 -8.44 -26.84 13.90
CA ILE A 460 -9.32 -27.17 12.76
C ILE A 460 -8.84 -26.45 11.49
N TYR A 461 -8.56 -25.15 11.57
CA TYR A 461 -8.18 -24.39 10.39
C TYR A 461 -6.80 -24.76 9.85
N ALA A 462 -5.83 -25.03 10.72
CA ALA A 462 -4.50 -25.47 10.33
C ALA A 462 -4.55 -26.79 9.55
N ALA A 463 -5.37 -27.75 9.99
CA ALA A 463 -5.60 -28.99 9.25
C ALA A 463 -6.28 -28.73 7.89
N ARG A 464 -7.26 -27.82 7.84
CA ARG A 464 -7.99 -27.46 6.62
C ARG A 464 -7.06 -26.84 5.56
N VAL A 465 -6.27 -25.82 5.92
CA VAL A 465 -5.40 -25.12 4.94
C VAL A 465 -4.30 -26.02 4.39
N LEU A 466 -3.82 -27.00 5.16
CA LEU A 466 -2.84 -27.99 4.69
C LEU A 466 -3.43 -28.94 3.62
N ALA A 467 -4.74 -29.18 3.64
CA ALA A 467 -5.41 -30.07 2.71
C ALA A 467 -5.95 -29.33 1.46
N ASP A 468 -6.23 -28.04 1.59
CA ASP A 468 -6.93 -27.22 0.61
C ASP A 468 -6.15 -27.08 -0.72
N PRO A 469 -6.71 -27.56 -1.85
CA PRO A 469 -6.09 -27.43 -3.17
C PRO A 469 -5.77 -26.00 -3.58
N ARG A 470 -6.52 -25.00 -3.08
CA ARG A 470 -6.35 -23.58 -3.42
C ARG A 470 -4.94 -23.06 -3.19
N TYR A 471 -4.21 -23.63 -2.23
CA TYR A 471 -2.84 -23.20 -1.90
C TYR A 471 -1.76 -23.94 -2.69
N ARG A 472 -2.13 -24.98 -3.46
CA ARG A 472 -1.17 -25.79 -4.24
C ARG A 472 -0.63 -25.02 -5.44
N ALA A 473 0.56 -25.39 -5.89
CA ALA A 473 1.22 -24.79 -7.03
C ALA A 473 0.38 -24.86 -8.32
N ALA A 474 -0.36 -25.95 -8.52
CA ALA A 474 -1.22 -26.14 -9.69
C ALA A 474 -2.31 -25.04 -9.83
N GLU A 475 -2.84 -24.54 -8.72
CA GLU A 475 -3.89 -23.50 -8.71
C GLU A 475 -3.32 -22.08 -8.79
N ASN A 476 -1.99 -21.93 -8.65
CA ASN A 476 -1.33 -20.64 -8.53
C ASN A 476 -0.22 -20.43 -9.58
N SER A 477 -0.09 -21.31 -10.58
CA SER A 477 0.99 -21.27 -11.57
C SER A 477 0.64 -20.51 -12.85
N VAL A 478 -0.63 -20.13 -13.04
CA VAL A 478 -1.11 -19.50 -14.27
C VAL A 478 -0.85 -17.98 -14.25
N PRO A 479 -0.01 -17.45 -15.16
CA PRO A 479 0.25 -16.03 -15.23
C PRO A 479 -0.92 -15.24 -15.86
N PRO A 480 -0.99 -13.91 -15.67
CA PRO A 480 -1.88 -13.03 -16.42
C PRO A 480 -1.74 -13.24 -17.92
N LYS A 481 -2.88 -13.30 -18.62
CA LYS A 481 -2.91 -13.45 -20.07
C LYS A 481 -2.36 -12.21 -20.76
N LYS A 482 -1.29 -12.39 -21.54
CA LYS A 482 -0.81 -11.41 -22.53
C LYS A 482 -1.56 -11.59 -23.86
N ILE A 483 -1.79 -10.50 -24.58
CA ILE A 483 -2.54 -10.50 -25.85
C ILE A 483 -1.64 -10.43 -27.10
N GLY A 484 -0.32 -10.35 -26.92
CA GLY A 484 0.64 -10.31 -28.03
C GLY A 484 0.78 -8.94 -28.70
N SER A 485 0.44 -7.85 -28.01
CA SER A 485 0.75 -6.47 -28.42
C SER A 485 1.71 -5.82 -27.42
N HIS A 486 2.50 -4.86 -27.92
CA HIS A 486 3.38 -4.04 -27.10
C HIS A 486 2.72 -2.70 -26.80
N LEU A 487 2.95 -2.21 -25.58
CA LEU A 487 2.60 -0.85 -25.24
C LEU A 487 3.39 0.12 -26.10
N THR A 488 2.70 1.12 -26.61
CA THR A 488 3.24 2.36 -27.17
C THR A 488 2.94 3.53 -26.24
N LEU A 489 3.55 4.69 -26.47
CA LEU A 489 3.37 5.90 -25.64
C LEU A 489 1.88 6.20 -25.41
N PHE A 490 1.10 6.16 -26.48
CA PHE A 490 -0.36 6.26 -26.47
C PHE A 490 -1.02 4.96 -26.97
N ASP A 491 -2.34 4.88 -26.88
CA ASP A 491 -3.19 3.83 -27.44
C ASP A 491 -3.03 2.41 -26.87
N CYS A 492 -2.87 2.29 -25.55
CA CYS A 492 -3.03 0.98 -24.90
C CYS A 492 -4.50 0.49 -24.96
N LEU A 493 -4.76 -0.75 -24.53
CA LEU A 493 -6.11 -1.31 -24.45
C LEU A 493 -7.10 -0.51 -23.59
N THR A 494 -6.67 0.50 -22.83
CA THR A 494 -7.51 1.28 -21.90
C THR A 494 -8.30 0.41 -20.90
N CYS A 495 -7.70 -0.72 -20.50
CA CYS A 495 -8.32 -1.67 -19.56
C CYS A 495 -8.31 -1.21 -18.09
N ASP A 496 -7.73 -0.04 -17.81
CA ASP A 496 -7.57 0.62 -16.51
C ASP A 496 -6.85 -0.16 -15.41
N LYS A 497 -6.49 -1.42 -15.61
CA LYS A 497 -5.91 -2.28 -14.56
C LYS A 497 -4.78 -1.60 -13.78
N CYS A 498 -3.90 -0.88 -14.49
CA CYS A 498 -2.72 -0.23 -13.93
C CYS A 498 -3.00 0.88 -12.92
N ILE A 499 -4.20 1.49 -12.93
CA ILE A 499 -4.59 2.57 -12.00
C ILE A 499 -4.81 1.99 -10.60
N PRO A 500 -5.83 1.13 -10.35
CA PRO A 500 -6.12 0.66 -9.00
C PRO A 500 -5.07 -0.30 -8.42
N LEU A 501 -4.29 -1.01 -9.25
CA LEU A 501 -3.22 -1.90 -8.74
C LEU A 501 -1.94 -1.16 -8.37
N CYS A 502 -1.80 0.12 -8.76
CA CYS A 502 -0.61 0.89 -8.45
C CYS A 502 -0.62 1.15 -6.95
N PRO A 503 0.34 0.62 -6.18
CA PRO A 503 0.31 0.79 -4.73
C PRO A 503 0.54 2.24 -4.31
N ASN A 504 1.07 3.08 -5.21
CA ASN A 504 1.39 4.49 -4.96
C ASN A 504 0.41 5.48 -5.57
N ASP A 505 -0.65 5.00 -6.22
CA ASP A 505 -1.59 5.83 -6.98
C ASP A 505 -0.88 6.78 -7.97
N ALA A 506 0.07 6.22 -8.73
CA ALA A 506 0.88 6.97 -9.68
C ALA A 506 0.28 6.99 -11.10
N ASN A 507 -0.43 5.94 -11.51
CA ASN A 507 -1.03 5.88 -12.85
C ASN A 507 -2.41 6.51 -12.82
N PHE A 508 -2.72 7.38 -13.78
CA PHE A 508 -4.00 8.07 -13.87
C PHE A 508 -4.50 8.17 -15.31
N SER A 509 -5.79 8.45 -15.47
CA SER A 509 -6.40 8.61 -16.79
C SER A 509 -6.22 10.02 -17.35
N LEU A 510 -5.89 10.09 -18.64
CA LEU A 510 -5.84 11.32 -19.42
C LEU A 510 -7.07 11.37 -20.35
N PRO A 511 -7.94 12.39 -20.24
CA PRO A 511 -9.16 12.52 -21.05
C PRO A 511 -8.85 13.01 -22.48
N ILE A 512 -7.99 12.28 -23.19
CA ILE A 512 -7.64 12.56 -24.58
C ILE A 512 -8.53 11.71 -25.47
N ALA A 513 -9.48 12.36 -26.14
CA ALA A 513 -10.36 11.72 -27.11
C ALA A 513 -9.59 11.29 -28.38
N PRO A 514 -10.14 10.36 -29.18
CA PRO A 514 -9.54 9.95 -30.44
C PRO A 514 -9.29 11.17 -31.35
N THR A 515 -8.08 11.29 -31.87
CA THR A 515 -7.64 12.43 -32.66
C THR A 515 -6.51 12.05 -33.62
N ARG A 516 -6.26 12.90 -34.61
CA ARG A 516 -5.16 12.76 -35.56
C ARG A 516 -4.30 14.00 -35.50
N LEU A 517 -3.01 13.81 -35.26
CA LEU A 517 -2.04 14.90 -35.22
C LEU A 517 -1.11 14.77 -36.42
N PRO A 518 -0.94 15.82 -37.25
CA PRO A 518 -0.01 15.75 -38.36
C PRO A 518 1.44 15.71 -37.84
N ILE A 519 2.28 14.92 -38.51
CA ILE A 519 3.73 14.88 -38.30
C ILE A 519 4.32 15.97 -39.17
N GLU A 520 4.81 17.04 -38.55
CA GLU A 520 5.16 18.29 -39.22
C GLU A 520 6.51 18.82 -38.80
N HIS A 521 7.26 19.32 -39.79
CA HIS A 521 8.51 20.03 -39.58
C HIS A 521 8.41 21.44 -40.15
N LEU A 522 8.69 22.44 -39.32
CA LEU A 522 8.76 23.83 -39.73
C LEU A 522 10.17 24.16 -40.22
N ARG A 523 10.28 24.75 -41.41
CA ARG A 523 11.56 25.19 -41.98
C ARG A 523 11.51 26.66 -42.36
N ARG A 524 12.63 27.36 -42.16
CA ARG A 524 12.85 28.70 -42.67
C ARG A 524 13.39 28.61 -44.10
N THR A 525 12.76 29.33 -45.02
CA THR A 525 13.13 29.48 -46.42
C THR A 525 13.36 30.95 -46.75
N ASP A 526 13.82 31.25 -47.96
CA ASP A 526 13.99 32.65 -48.42
C ASP A 526 12.65 33.40 -48.47
N ASP A 527 11.54 32.69 -48.72
CA ASP A 527 10.19 33.24 -48.82
C ASP A 527 9.42 33.25 -47.48
N GLY A 528 10.09 32.91 -46.37
CA GLY A 528 9.48 32.84 -45.03
C GLY A 528 9.43 31.42 -44.46
N TRP A 529 8.43 31.12 -43.63
CA TRP A 529 8.29 29.82 -42.97
C TRP A 529 7.40 28.88 -43.78
N THR A 530 7.82 27.62 -43.90
CA THR A 530 7.07 26.56 -44.59
C THR A 530 6.95 25.34 -43.69
N VAL A 531 5.82 24.64 -43.76
CA VAL A 531 5.57 23.39 -43.02
C VAL A 531 5.65 22.22 -44.00
N GLU A 532 6.44 21.21 -43.65
CA GLU A 532 6.49 19.93 -44.35
C GLU A 532 5.75 18.87 -43.51
N THR A 533 4.68 18.31 -44.06
CA THR A 533 3.91 17.22 -43.43
C THR A 533 4.34 15.87 -44.01
N SER A 534 4.75 14.94 -43.14
CA SER A 534 5.27 13.62 -43.55
C SER A 534 4.41 12.43 -43.13
N GLY A 535 3.35 12.66 -42.35
CA GLY A 535 2.44 11.61 -41.87
C GLY A 535 1.49 12.11 -40.79
N GLU A 536 0.88 11.19 -40.04
CA GLU A 536 -0.01 11.48 -38.91
C GLU A 536 0.25 10.53 -37.74
N VAL A 537 0.16 11.04 -36.51
CA VAL A 537 0.01 10.26 -35.29
C VAL A 537 -1.49 10.10 -35.03
N ASN A 538 -1.96 8.85 -35.09
CA ASN A 538 -3.35 8.51 -34.83
C ASN A 538 -3.50 8.05 -33.38
N LEU A 539 -4.38 8.72 -32.65
CA LEU A 539 -4.83 8.29 -31.33
C LEU A 539 -6.26 7.76 -31.48
N GLU A 540 -6.43 6.46 -31.33
CA GLU A 540 -7.71 5.78 -31.58
C GLU A 540 -8.47 5.46 -30.29
N LYS A 541 -7.79 5.41 -29.15
CA LYS A 541 -8.40 4.97 -27.90
C LYS A 541 -9.21 6.09 -27.25
N PRO A 542 -10.30 5.76 -26.54
CA PRO A 542 -11.23 6.76 -26.00
C PRO A 542 -10.62 7.67 -24.93
N ARG A 543 -9.49 7.26 -24.36
CA ARG A 543 -8.70 7.99 -23.38
C ARG A 543 -7.28 7.43 -23.37
N GLN A 544 -6.38 8.14 -22.71
CA GLN A 544 -4.98 7.75 -22.56
C GLN A 544 -4.64 7.53 -21.09
N ILE A 545 -3.44 7.00 -20.82
CA ILE A 545 -2.93 6.76 -19.46
C ILE A 545 -1.64 7.55 -19.29
N GLY A 546 -1.51 8.25 -18.16
CA GLY A 546 -0.29 8.92 -17.74
C GLY A 546 0.23 8.35 -16.42
N THR A 547 1.47 8.67 -16.10
CA THR A 547 2.12 8.25 -14.85
C THR A 547 2.69 9.48 -14.15
N PHE A 548 2.34 9.67 -12.89
CA PHE A 548 2.92 10.70 -12.04
C PHE A 548 4.28 10.24 -11.54
N ALA A 549 5.33 10.84 -12.09
CA ALA A 549 6.71 10.39 -11.96
C ALA A 549 7.21 10.41 -10.52
N ASP A 550 6.75 11.38 -9.73
CA ASP A 550 7.17 11.59 -8.33
C ASP A 550 6.62 10.50 -7.39
N ALA A 551 5.45 9.92 -7.69
CA ALA A 551 4.88 8.79 -6.93
C ALA A 551 5.26 7.41 -7.51
N CYS A 552 5.80 7.37 -8.73
CA CYS A 552 6.18 6.12 -9.39
C CYS A 552 7.59 5.69 -9.00
N ASN A 553 7.71 4.63 -8.21
CA ASN A 553 8.99 4.02 -7.83
C ASN A 553 9.47 2.92 -8.80
N GLU A 554 8.82 2.76 -9.96
CA GLU A 554 9.14 1.72 -10.94
C GLU A 554 9.15 0.30 -10.34
N CYS A 555 8.24 0.01 -9.40
CA CYS A 555 8.16 -1.31 -8.78
C CYS A 555 7.87 -2.46 -9.76
N GLY A 556 7.32 -2.16 -10.95
CA GLY A 556 7.03 -3.14 -12.00
C GLY A 556 5.66 -3.83 -11.89
N ASN A 557 4.91 -3.63 -10.80
CA ASN A 557 3.63 -4.33 -10.60
C ASN A 557 2.61 -4.09 -11.74
N CYS A 558 2.62 -2.89 -12.33
CA CYS A 558 1.73 -2.54 -13.43
C CYS A 558 2.09 -3.22 -14.76
N ASP A 559 3.33 -3.64 -14.96
CA ASP A 559 3.76 -4.41 -16.13
C ASP A 559 3.28 -5.86 -16.07
N VAL A 560 3.50 -6.47 -14.91
CA VAL A 560 3.12 -7.86 -14.62
C VAL A 560 1.65 -8.12 -14.92
N MET A 561 0.78 -7.18 -14.55
CA MET A 561 -0.68 -7.30 -14.72
C MET A 561 -1.20 -6.67 -16.02
N CYS A 562 -0.34 -6.01 -16.80
CA CYS A 562 -0.72 -5.43 -18.08
C CYS A 562 -1.00 -6.56 -19.08
N PRO A 563 -2.11 -6.54 -19.84
CA PRO A 563 -2.33 -7.50 -20.92
C PRO A 563 -1.38 -7.30 -22.12
N GLU A 564 -0.70 -6.16 -22.19
CA GLU A 564 0.27 -5.81 -23.22
C GLU A 564 1.69 -5.86 -22.63
N ASP A 565 2.70 -5.97 -23.49
CA ASP A 565 4.10 -6.07 -23.09
C ASP A 565 4.76 -4.67 -23.05
N GLY A 566 5.65 -4.43 -22.08
CA GLY A 566 6.48 -3.22 -21.98
C GLY A 566 6.28 -2.36 -20.73
N GLY A 567 5.25 -2.60 -19.93
CA GLY A 567 5.01 -1.92 -18.65
C GLY A 567 4.51 -0.46 -18.74
N PRO A 568 3.37 -0.12 -18.12
CA PRO A 568 2.88 1.26 -18.10
C PRO A 568 3.87 2.27 -17.50
N TYR A 569 4.62 1.88 -16.47
CA TYR A 569 5.58 2.75 -15.80
C TYR A 569 6.78 3.19 -16.66
N LEU A 570 7.11 2.42 -17.71
CA LEU A 570 8.20 2.72 -18.64
C LEU A 570 7.71 3.47 -19.88
N VAL A 571 6.56 3.06 -20.41
CA VAL A 571 6.12 3.48 -21.74
C VAL A 571 5.18 4.68 -21.71
N LYS A 572 4.38 4.85 -20.65
CA LYS A 572 3.35 5.91 -20.61
C LYS A 572 3.94 7.28 -20.27
N PRO A 573 3.34 8.38 -20.76
CA PRO A 573 3.82 9.74 -20.50
C PRO A 573 4.04 9.98 -19.01
N LEU A 574 5.25 10.41 -18.66
CA LEU A 574 5.61 10.76 -17.29
C LEU A 574 5.32 12.24 -17.01
N PHE A 575 4.71 12.52 -15.87
CA PHE A 575 4.44 13.88 -15.39
C PHE A 575 5.09 14.09 -14.04
N PHE A 576 5.95 15.10 -13.95
CA PHE A 576 6.66 15.47 -12.73
C PHE A 576 5.89 16.54 -11.97
N GLY A 577 5.88 16.46 -10.64
CA GLY A 577 5.16 17.41 -9.79
C GLY A 577 5.81 18.80 -9.74
N SER A 578 7.05 18.94 -10.22
CA SER A 578 7.75 20.21 -10.29
C SER A 578 8.80 20.24 -11.41
N ARG A 579 9.18 21.44 -11.85
CA ARG A 579 10.33 21.62 -12.76
C ARG A 579 11.64 21.09 -12.15
N GLN A 580 11.79 21.19 -10.83
CA GLN A 580 12.96 20.69 -10.12
C GLN A 580 13.06 19.17 -10.21
N SER A 581 11.99 18.42 -9.90
CA SER A 581 12.03 16.95 -9.97
C SER A 581 12.26 16.43 -11.38
N TRP A 582 11.71 17.11 -12.40
CA TRP A 582 12.01 16.81 -13.81
C TRP A 582 13.49 17.06 -14.18
N ALA A 583 14.10 18.13 -13.66
CA ALA A 583 15.50 18.45 -13.92
C ALA A 583 16.47 17.48 -13.22
N GLU A 584 16.11 16.99 -12.03
CA GLU A 584 16.91 16.03 -11.25
C GLU A 584 16.85 14.60 -11.82
N ALA A 585 15.93 14.33 -12.77
CA ALA A 585 15.77 13.04 -13.44
C ALA A 585 16.08 13.10 -14.96
N PRO A 586 17.29 13.49 -15.40
CA PRO A 586 17.61 13.75 -16.81
C PRO A 586 17.49 12.51 -17.72
N ALA A 587 17.58 11.31 -17.15
CA ALA A 587 17.47 10.04 -17.89
C ALA A 587 16.02 9.59 -18.15
N ARG A 588 15.02 10.35 -17.69
CA ARG A 588 13.59 10.02 -17.85
C ARG A 588 12.92 11.06 -18.72
N ASP A 589 12.37 10.64 -19.84
CA ASP A 589 11.55 11.51 -20.69
C ASP A 589 10.20 11.79 -20.02
N GLY A 590 9.64 12.97 -20.27
CA GLY A 590 8.41 13.40 -19.63
C GLY A 590 8.26 14.90 -19.49
N PHE A 591 7.26 15.29 -18.70
CA PHE A 591 6.71 16.65 -18.69
C PHE A 591 6.66 17.25 -17.30
N ALA A 592 6.91 18.55 -17.20
CA ALA A 592 6.71 19.35 -15.98
C ALA A 592 6.02 20.66 -16.30
N PHE A 593 5.34 21.23 -15.32
CA PHE A 593 4.63 22.50 -15.45
C PHE A 593 5.11 23.51 -14.42
N GLU A 594 5.11 24.79 -14.80
CA GLU A 594 5.40 25.91 -13.90
C GLU A 594 4.60 27.14 -14.34
N THR A 595 3.85 27.74 -13.42
CA THR A 595 3.16 29.01 -13.67
C THR A 595 4.14 30.16 -13.46
N ARG A 596 4.24 31.06 -14.44
CA ARG A 596 5.07 32.27 -14.38
C ARG A 596 4.27 33.51 -14.84
N PRO A 597 4.72 34.74 -14.58
CA PRO A 597 4.02 35.95 -15.01
C PRO A 597 3.70 36.01 -16.50
N GLU A 598 4.55 35.40 -17.34
CA GLU A 598 4.39 35.33 -18.80
C GLU A 598 3.37 34.28 -19.28
N GLY A 599 2.97 33.34 -18.42
CA GLY A 599 2.03 32.27 -18.75
C GLY A 599 2.37 30.93 -18.09
N LEU A 600 1.67 29.88 -18.51
CA LEU A 600 1.96 28.51 -18.11
C LEU A 600 3.12 27.96 -18.96
N HIS A 601 4.19 27.54 -18.31
CA HIS A 601 5.32 26.85 -18.93
C HIS A 601 5.10 25.35 -18.84
N MET A 602 5.21 24.67 -19.96
CA MET A 602 5.31 23.23 -20.05
C MET A 602 6.70 22.85 -20.57
N TYR A 603 7.46 22.13 -19.75
CA TYR A 603 8.76 21.58 -20.11
C TYR A 603 8.57 20.15 -20.58
N GLY A 604 9.10 19.81 -21.74
CA GLY A 604 9.06 18.46 -22.31
C GLY A 604 10.46 17.93 -22.54
N ARG A 605 10.64 16.63 -22.33
CA ARG A 605 11.84 15.88 -22.73
C ARG A 605 11.41 14.70 -23.61
N PHE A 606 12.00 14.61 -24.79
CA PHE A 606 11.76 13.56 -25.79
C PHE A 606 13.10 13.03 -26.29
N ASP A 607 13.38 11.76 -26.07
CA ASP A 607 14.64 11.10 -26.42
C ASP A 607 15.86 11.91 -25.90
N GLY A 608 15.76 12.43 -24.67
CA GLY A 608 16.77 13.28 -24.05
C GLY A 608 16.83 14.74 -24.54
N GLN A 609 16.08 15.10 -25.59
CA GLN A 609 16.00 16.49 -26.09
C GLN A 609 14.94 17.28 -25.35
N THR A 610 15.31 18.46 -24.86
CA THR A 610 14.39 19.33 -24.09
C THR A 610 13.76 20.40 -24.95
N VAL A 611 12.47 20.61 -24.76
CA VAL A 611 11.71 21.71 -25.35
C VAL A 611 10.82 22.37 -24.30
N THR A 612 10.47 23.64 -24.50
CA THR A 612 9.56 24.39 -23.63
C THR A 612 8.45 25.00 -24.46
N VAL A 613 7.20 24.89 -23.97
CA VAL A 613 6.03 25.56 -24.53
C VAL A 613 5.51 26.54 -23.49
N VAL A 614 5.39 27.81 -23.86
CA VAL A 614 4.77 28.85 -23.02
C VAL A 614 3.41 29.19 -23.61
N SER A 615 2.36 28.98 -22.82
CA SER A 615 0.98 29.26 -23.21
C SER A 615 0.75 30.78 -23.31
N GLY A 616 0.23 31.24 -24.45
CA GLY A 616 -0.20 32.63 -24.68
C GLY A 616 -1.63 32.71 -25.22
N LYS A 617 -2.15 33.93 -25.43
CA LYS A 617 -3.49 34.15 -26.01
C LYS A 617 -3.46 33.87 -27.52
N GLY A 618 -3.87 32.68 -27.94
CA GLY A 618 -3.97 32.28 -29.35
C GLY A 618 -2.63 31.98 -30.05
N ARG A 619 -1.50 32.29 -29.41
CA ARG A 619 -0.16 31.91 -29.87
C ARG A 619 0.60 31.28 -28.71
N VAL A 620 1.55 30.43 -29.03
CA VAL A 620 2.46 29.77 -28.07
C VAL A 620 3.90 30.14 -28.41
N ARG A 621 4.74 30.26 -27.38
CA ARG A 621 6.19 30.35 -27.56
C ARG A 621 6.79 28.94 -27.41
N TYR A 622 7.44 28.44 -28.44
CA TYR A 622 8.06 27.12 -28.51
C TYR A 622 9.57 27.27 -28.59
N ILE A 623 10.27 26.72 -27.59
CA ILE A 623 11.70 26.93 -27.37
C ILE A 623 12.40 25.57 -27.35
N GLY A 624 13.48 25.44 -28.12
CA GLY A 624 14.37 24.29 -28.12
C GLY A 624 15.83 24.72 -27.99
N ALA A 625 16.77 23.80 -28.20
CA ALA A 625 18.20 24.09 -28.07
C ALA A 625 18.71 25.10 -29.12
N ASP A 626 18.10 25.13 -30.29
CA ASP A 626 18.54 25.90 -31.46
C ASP A 626 17.40 26.70 -32.13
N PHE A 627 16.25 26.79 -31.46
CA PHE A 627 15.10 27.59 -31.91
C PHE A 627 14.36 28.26 -30.75
N ASP A 628 13.77 29.42 -31.04
CA ASP A 628 12.85 30.17 -30.17
C ASP A 628 11.82 30.83 -31.07
N LEU A 629 10.62 30.26 -31.10
CA LEU A 629 9.56 30.60 -32.03
C LEU A 629 8.30 31.00 -31.28
N THR A 630 7.56 31.98 -31.80
CA THR A 630 6.19 32.27 -31.39
C THR A 630 5.27 32.05 -32.57
N LEU A 631 4.26 31.19 -32.43
CA LEU A 631 3.37 30.80 -33.52
C LEU A 631 1.97 30.43 -33.01
N ASP A 632 0.97 30.50 -33.88
CA ASP A 632 -0.33 29.88 -33.69
C ASP A 632 -0.25 28.42 -34.16
N PRO A 633 -0.48 27.42 -33.29
CA PRO A 633 -0.47 26.00 -33.69
C PRO A 633 -1.47 25.64 -34.80
N ALA A 634 -2.49 26.48 -35.07
CA ALA A 634 -3.44 26.32 -36.16
C ALA A 634 -2.93 26.83 -37.51
N ASP A 635 -2.01 27.80 -37.53
CA ASP A 635 -1.36 28.32 -38.74
C ASP A 635 0.15 28.58 -38.50
N PRO A 636 0.96 27.52 -38.32
CA PRO A 636 2.36 27.68 -37.99
C PRO A 636 3.16 28.38 -39.10
N ALA A 637 2.88 28.10 -40.38
CA ALA A 637 3.60 28.73 -41.49
C ALA A 637 3.33 30.24 -41.57
N GLY A 638 2.07 30.66 -41.43
CA GLY A 638 1.66 32.05 -41.58
C GLY A 638 1.97 32.95 -40.37
N THR A 639 2.17 32.35 -39.18
CA THR A 639 2.25 33.12 -37.92
C THR A 639 3.56 32.98 -37.16
N THR A 640 4.52 32.20 -37.67
CA THR A 640 5.80 32.00 -36.97
C THR A 640 6.65 33.27 -36.99
N GLU A 641 7.04 33.71 -35.81
CA GLU A 641 8.06 34.72 -35.57
C GLU A 641 9.18 34.12 -34.73
N GLY A 642 10.43 34.54 -34.96
CA GLY A 642 11.59 34.10 -34.17
C GLY A 642 12.71 33.50 -35.00
N THR A 643 13.51 32.64 -34.39
CA THR A 643 14.72 32.08 -34.99
C THR A 643 14.75 30.57 -34.83
N ALA A 644 15.17 29.86 -35.87
CA ALA A 644 15.50 28.44 -35.83
C ALA A 644 16.71 28.19 -36.74
N ASN A 645 17.68 27.42 -36.26
CA ASN A 645 18.87 27.06 -37.04
C ASN A 645 18.69 25.76 -37.82
N THR A 646 17.78 24.88 -37.38
CA THR A 646 17.45 23.63 -38.04
C THR A 646 15.92 23.48 -38.19
N PRO A 647 15.44 22.51 -39.00
CA PRO A 647 14.01 22.20 -39.07
C PRO A 647 13.43 21.88 -37.70
N VAL A 648 12.35 22.55 -37.32
CA VAL A 648 11.72 22.40 -35.99
C VAL A 648 10.59 21.37 -36.07
N ASP A 649 10.68 20.31 -35.27
CA ASP A 649 9.61 19.30 -35.13
C ASP A 649 8.41 19.88 -34.37
N LEU A 650 7.33 20.17 -35.12
CA LEU A 650 6.06 20.65 -34.59
C LEU A 650 5.19 19.52 -34.05
N THR A 651 5.50 18.25 -34.34
CA THR A 651 4.78 17.09 -33.80
C THR A 651 4.84 17.08 -32.28
N ARG A 652 6.03 17.35 -31.72
CA ARG A 652 6.25 17.49 -30.27
C ARG A 652 5.43 18.63 -29.68
N LEU A 653 5.37 19.78 -30.35
CA LEU A 653 4.52 20.90 -29.93
C LEU A 653 3.04 20.50 -29.87
N ARG A 654 2.53 19.84 -30.91
CA ARG A 654 1.14 19.37 -30.98
C ARG A 654 0.82 18.37 -29.87
N LEU A 655 1.73 17.41 -29.61
CA LEU A 655 1.60 16.45 -28.52
C LEU A 655 1.61 17.13 -27.15
N MET A 656 2.53 18.08 -26.93
CA MET A 656 2.60 18.83 -25.67
C MET A 656 1.32 19.64 -25.44
N GLU A 657 0.79 20.32 -26.45
CA GLU A 657 -0.47 21.05 -26.34
C GLU A 657 -1.65 20.11 -26.02
N LEU A 658 -1.72 18.95 -26.66
CA LEU A 658 -2.73 17.94 -26.36
C LEU A 658 -2.66 17.46 -24.90
N LEU A 659 -1.45 17.14 -24.43
CA LEU A 659 -1.21 16.72 -23.04
C LEU A 659 -1.49 17.85 -22.05
N ARG A 660 -1.10 19.08 -22.38
CA ARG A 660 -1.37 20.28 -21.56
C ARG A 660 -2.86 20.43 -21.33
N VAL A 661 -3.65 20.41 -22.40
CA VAL A 661 -5.12 20.50 -22.29
C VAL A 661 -5.64 19.35 -21.42
N ALA A 662 -5.24 18.11 -21.70
CA ALA A 662 -5.70 16.94 -20.96
C ALA A 662 -5.45 17.02 -19.45
N VAL A 663 -4.33 17.61 -19.01
CA VAL A 663 -4.01 17.71 -17.58
C VAL A 663 -4.43 19.03 -16.93
N THR A 664 -4.73 20.10 -17.69
CA THR A 664 -5.02 21.44 -17.16
C THR A 664 -6.42 21.99 -17.45
N GLU A 665 -7.19 21.38 -18.35
CA GLU A 665 -8.52 21.88 -18.73
C GLU A 665 -9.51 21.88 -17.55
N SER A 666 -10.50 22.78 -17.62
CA SER A 666 -11.55 22.92 -16.62
C SER A 666 -12.38 21.63 -16.51
N GLY A 667 -12.01 20.78 -15.55
CA GLY A 667 -12.64 19.48 -15.32
C GLY A 667 -11.63 18.38 -15.01
N SER A 668 -10.39 18.51 -15.48
CA SER A 668 -9.32 17.56 -15.18
C SER A 668 -8.90 17.66 -13.71
N VAL A 669 -9.03 16.55 -12.97
CA VAL A 669 -8.56 16.44 -11.58
C VAL A 669 -7.45 15.40 -11.53
N ASN A 670 -6.22 15.86 -11.33
CA ASN A 670 -5.02 15.03 -11.23
C ASN A 670 -3.97 15.78 -10.38
N TYR A 671 -2.80 15.17 -10.12
CA TYR A 671 -1.77 15.82 -9.31
C TYR A 671 -1.26 17.14 -9.90
N LEU A 672 -1.25 17.29 -11.22
CA LEU A 672 -0.72 18.45 -11.93
C LEU A 672 -1.72 19.60 -11.86
N SER A 673 -2.99 19.38 -12.19
CA SER A 673 -4.01 20.42 -12.04
C SER A 673 -4.19 20.85 -10.59
N ALA A 674 -4.14 19.91 -9.63
CA ALA A 674 -4.15 20.23 -8.22
C ALA A 674 -2.91 21.04 -7.81
N GLY A 675 -1.73 20.70 -8.32
CA GLY A 675 -0.47 21.43 -8.13
C GLY A 675 -0.54 22.87 -8.63
N LEU A 676 -1.06 23.08 -9.84
CA LEU A 676 -1.21 24.40 -10.44
C LEU A 676 -2.25 25.28 -9.73
N ASN A 677 -3.28 24.66 -9.12
CA ASN A 677 -4.31 25.38 -8.37
C ASN A 677 -3.83 25.93 -7.01
N VAL A 678 -2.73 25.38 -6.48
CA VAL A 678 -2.18 25.78 -5.16
C VAL A 678 -0.86 26.55 -5.26
N ALA A 679 -0.30 26.67 -6.47
CA ALA A 679 0.98 27.32 -6.76
C ALA A 679 0.89 28.86 -6.74
#